data_AF-A0AAF0DKT4-F1
#
_entry.id   AF-A0AAF0DKT4-F1
#
_cell.length_a   1.000
_cell.length_b   1.000
_cell.length_c   1.000
_cell.angle_alpha   90.00
_cell.angle_beta   90.00
_cell.angle_gamma   90.00
#
_symmetry.space_group_name_H-M   'P 1'
#
loop_
_entity.id
_entity.type
_entity.pdbx_description
1 polymer ?
#
loop_
_entity_poly.entity_id
_entity_poly.type
_entity_poly.pdbx_seq_one_letter_code
_entity_poly.pdbx_strand_id
1 'polypeptide(L)'
;MITTRLTRLGALTSKSRLLLGVRGMATVTDSPLDKKVEMTNWEKGNYINYKKMAENLDVVRARLNRPLTFAEKILYSHLDDPHGQEIERGKSYLKLRPDRVACQDATAQMAILQFMSAGMPSVATPTTVHCDHLIEAQVGGDKDLARANEINKEVYNFLSSSCAKYNIGFWKPGSGIIHQILLENYAFPGGLMIGTDSHTPNGGGLGMAAIGVGGADAVDVMAGLPWELKAPKVIGVKLTGELSGWTAPKDIILKVAGILTVKGGTGAIIEYHGPGVESLSCTGMGTICNMGAEIGATTSVFPFNDRMYDYLKATKREAIGEFARTYSQGLREDEGAEYDQLIEINLSELEPHINGPFTPDLATPISKFKEAVKANGWPEELKVGLIGSCTNSSYEDMSRAASIARDALNHGLKAKSLFTVTPGSEQIRATIERDGQLKTLEEFGGVILANACGPCIGQWDRRDVKKGEKNSILSSYNRNFTGRNDANPATHAFVTSPDLVVAMTIAGTLNFNPLADTLKDKDGKEFKLSPPTGAGLPAKGYDPGRDTYQAPPKDRVSIQVDVSPTSDRLQVLEPFKPWDGKDAMGIPILIKAQGKTTTDHISMAGPWLKYRGHLDNISNNMLIGAINAENGEANNVKNFQTGEYGAVPDTARAYKAKGIKWVVIGDWNYGEGSSREHAALEPRHLGGLAIITRSFARIHETNLKKQGMLPLTFADPADYDKIPPDATVDLMCTELAVGKPITLRVHPKGGKPFDVKLTHTFNESQIRWFKDGSALNTMAKERA
;
A
#
# COMPACT_ATOMS: atom_id res chain seq x y z
N MET A 1 -8.98 87.18 -11.08
CA MET A 1 -8.53 87.73 -12.38
C MET A 1 -8.64 86.58 -13.39
N ILE A 2 -9.79 86.32 -14.00
CA ILE A 2 -10.42 87.04 -15.13
C ILE A 2 -9.56 87.07 -16.40
N THR A 3 -9.90 86.12 -17.29
CA THR A 3 -10.02 86.18 -18.77
C THR A 3 -8.77 86.43 -19.62
N THR A 4 -8.57 85.74 -20.74
CA THR A 4 -9.29 85.88 -22.04
C THR A 4 -8.89 84.72 -22.99
N ARG A 5 -9.58 84.24 -24.04
CA ARG A 5 -10.79 84.60 -24.82
C ARG A 5 -11.12 83.42 -25.76
N LEU A 6 -12.43 83.17 -25.96
CA LEU A 6 -13.21 82.81 -27.17
C LEU A 6 -12.47 82.30 -28.46
N THR A 7 -12.99 81.37 -29.31
CA THR A 7 -14.34 81.30 -29.90
C THR A 7 -14.54 80.05 -30.81
N ARG A 8 -15.80 79.58 -30.91
CA ARG A 8 -16.57 78.94 -32.03
C ARG A 8 -16.18 77.54 -32.57
N LEU A 9 -17.05 76.51 -32.51
CA LEU A 9 -18.35 76.18 -33.17
C LEU A 9 -18.24 75.49 -34.55
N GLY A 10 -18.80 74.28 -34.65
CA GLY A 10 -19.08 73.51 -35.87
C GLY A 10 -19.26 72.01 -35.54
N ALA A 11 -20.45 71.54 -35.18
CA ALA A 11 -21.53 71.02 -36.06
C ALA A 11 -21.32 69.59 -36.61
N LEU A 12 -22.16 68.67 -36.10
CA LEU A 12 -22.89 67.59 -36.81
C LEU A 12 -22.10 66.57 -37.67
N THR A 13 -22.07 65.30 -37.25
CA THR A 13 -22.89 64.19 -37.80
C THR A 13 -22.27 62.82 -37.51
N SER A 14 -23.16 61.87 -37.20
CA SER A 14 -22.92 60.45 -37.04
C SER A 14 -22.35 59.80 -38.30
N LYS A 15 -21.25 59.06 -38.17
CA LYS A 15 -20.93 57.95 -39.07
C LYS A 15 -20.59 56.71 -38.25
N SER A 16 -21.59 55.84 -38.16
CA SER A 16 -21.44 54.41 -37.96
C SER A 16 -20.30 53.86 -38.83
N ARG A 17 -19.22 53.41 -38.21
CA ARG A 17 -18.25 52.51 -38.85
C ARG A 17 -18.48 51.11 -38.29
N LEU A 18 -19.09 50.27 -39.14
CA LEU A 18 -18.91 48.82 -39.11
C LEU A 18 -17.41 48.53 -39.02
N LEU A 19 -16.93 48.08 -37.85
CA LEU A 19 -15.65 47.40 -37.74
C LEU A 19 -15.92 45.93 -38.04
N LEU A 20 -15.68 45.57 -39.30
CA LEU A 20 -15.54 44.19 -39.75
C LEU A 20 -14.58 43.45 -38.83
N GLY A 21 -15.08 42.37 -38.21
CA GLY A 21 -14.28 41.45 -37.43
C GLY A 21 -13.20 40.84 -38.31
N VAL A 22 -11.97 41.32 -38.14
CA VAL A 22 -10.79 40.61 -38.61
C VAL A 22 -10.63 39.42 -37.68
N ARG A 23 -11.04 38.22 -38.15
CA ARG A 23 -10.59 36.96 -37.56
C ARG A 23 -9.08 36.90 -37.75
N GLY A 24 -8.34 37.37 -36.77
CA GLY A 24 -6.92 37.08 -36.66
C GLY A 24 -6.78 35.56 -36.57
N MET A 25 -5.94 34.96 -37.44
CA MET A 25 -5.57 33.57 -37.29
C MET A 25 -4.96 33.41 -35.89
N ALA A 26 -5.59 32.60 -35.04
CA ALA A 26 -5.00 32.21 -33.78
C ALA A 26 -3.68 31.52 -34.12
N THR A 27 -2.55 32.20 -33.91
CA THR A 27 -1.26 31.55 -33.84
C THR A 27 -1.36 30.58 -32.67
N VAL A 28 -1.38 29.28 -32.97
CA VAL A 28 -1.18 28.24 -31.96
C VAL A 28 0.22 28.49 -31.41
N THR A 29 0.30 29.20 -30.28
CA THR A 29 1.53 29.24 -29.51
C THR A 29 1.66 27.86 -28.88
N ASP A 30 2.66 27.08 -29.30
CA ASP A 30 2.96 25.79 -28.70
C ASP A 30 3.10 25.98 -27.18
N SER A 31 2.17 25.43 -26.39
CA SER A 31 2.25 25.51 -24.94
C SER A 31 3.43 24.67 -24.49
N PRO A 32 4.23 25.10 -23.49
CA PRO A 32 5.25 24.25 -22.89
C PRO A 32 4.71 22.87 -22.44
N LEU A 33 3.40 22.77 -22.18
CA LEU A 33 2.70 21.54 -21.79
C LEU A 33 2.35 20.61 -22.97
N ASP A 34 2.51 21.04 -24.22
CA ASP A 34 2.29 20.20 -25.42
C ASP A 34 3.45 19.22 -25.68
N LYS A 35 4.54 19.30 -24.89
CA LYS A 35 5.70 18.41 -25.01
C LYS A 35 5.32 16.94 -24.77
N LYS A 36 5.82 16.05 -25.64
CA LYS A 36 5.70 14.60 -25.49
C LYS A 36 6.86 14.05 -24.67
N VAL A 37 6.66 13.89 -23.37
CA VAL A 37 7.63 13.28 -22.45
C VAL A 37 7.10 11.92 -22.03
N GLU A 38 7.84 10.85 -22.32
CA GLU A 38 7.49 9.48 -21.94
C GLU A 38 7.37 9.38 -20.41
N MET A 39 6.39 8.61 -19.93
CA MET A 39 6.19 8.37 -18.50
C MET A 39 7.37 7.62 -17.86
N THR A 40 8.09 6.81 -18.65
CA THR A 40 9.15 5.92 -18.16
C THR A 40 10.23 5.72 -19.22
N ASN A 41 11.37 5.16 -18.81
CA ASN A 41 12.42 4.76 -19.75
C ASN A 41 12.14 3.42 -20.46
N TRP A 42 11.18 2.65 -19.98
CA TRP A 42 10.94 1.25 -20.37
C TRP A 42 9.79 1.05 -21.34
N GLU A 43 8.77 1.90 -21.25
CA GLU A 43 7.52 1.78 -21.99
C GLU A 43 7.39 2.99 -22.92
N LYS A 44 7.40 2.75 -24.24
CA LYS A 44 7.28 3.82 -25.24
C LYS A 44 5.83 4.08 -25.64
N GLY A 45 5.56 5.31 -26.07
CA GLY A 45 4.25 5.73 -26.56
C GLY A 45 3.25 6.09 -25.46
N ASN A 46 3.70 6.22 -24.21
CA ASN A 46 2.86 6.61 -23.07
C ASN A 46 3.44 7.88 -22.46
N TYR A 47 2.74 9.00 -22.62
CA TYR A 47 3.27 10.32 -22.31
C TYR A 47 2.61 10.95 -21.08
N ILE A 48 3.40 11.65 -20.28
CA ILE A 48 2.89 12.49 -19.19
C ILE A 48 2.02 13.59 -19.79
N ASN A 49 0.82 13.80 -19.24
CA ASN A 49 -0.16 14.72 -19.79
C ASN A 49 -0.54 15.86 -18.82
N TYR A 50 0.45 16.69 -18.47
CA TYR A 50 0.22 17.87 -17.63
C TYR A 50 -0.77 18.86 -18.23
N LYS A 51 -0.88 18.92 -19.57
CA LYS A 51 -1.88 19.75 -20.23
C LYS A 51 -3.30 19.35 -19.85
N LYS A 52 -3.64 18.07 -20.02
CA LYS A 52 -4.96 17.53 -19.60
C LYS A 52 -5.18 17.74 -18.11
N MET A 53 -4.14 17.56 -17.29
CA MET A 53 -4.27 17.80 -15.85
C MET A 53 -4.63 19.26 -15.55
N ALA A 54 -3.99 20.23 -16.21
CA ALA A 54 -4.29 21.64 -16.07
C ALA A 54 -5.71 21.98 -16.52
N GLU A 55 -6.12 21.50 -17.70
CA GLU A 55 -7.47 21.71 -18.26
C GLU A 55 -8.57 21.15 -17.33
N ASN A 56 -8.36 19.94 -16.79
CA ASN A 56 -9.29 19.34 -15.83
C ASN A 56 -9.36 20.14 -14.53
N LEU A 57 -8.23 20.66 -14.04
CA LEU A 57 -8.19 21.47 -12.83
C LEU A 57 -8.84 22.84 -13.01
N ASP A 58 -8.76 23.44 -14.20
CA ASP A 58 -9.46 24.69 -14.49
C ASP A 58 -10.98 24.50 -14.40
N VAL A 59 -11.50 23.39 -14.92
CA VAL A 59 -12.92 23.02 -14.76
C VAL A 59 -13.29 22.84 -13.30
N VAL A 60 -12.50 22.07 -12.55
CA VAL A 60 -12.77 21.78 -11.13
C VAL A 60 -12.69 23.04 -10.28
N ARG A 61 -11.70 23.91 -10.50
CA ARG A 61 -11.54 25.19 -9.78
C ARG A 61 -12.71 26.12 -10.03
N ALA A 62 -13.19 26.22 -11.28
CA ALA A 62 -14.36 27.02 -11.61
C ALA A 62 -15.63 26.53 -10.88
N ARG A 63 -15.72 25.23 -10.58
CA ARG A 63 -16.85 24.63 -9.86
C ARG A 63 -16.74 24.76 -8.34
N LEU A 64 -15.55 24.54 -7.78
CA LEU A 64 -15.35 24.49 -6.32
C LEU A 64 -15.04 25.86 -5.70
N ASN A 65 -14.49 26.81 -6.47
CA ASN A 65 -14.17 28.18 -6.05
C ASN A 65 -13.42 28.28 -4.71
N ARG A 66 -12.44 27.41 -4.49
CA ARG A 66 -11.55 27.40 -3.32
C ARG A 66 -10.15 26.87 -3.68
N PRO A 67 -9.12 27.18 -2.87
CA PRO A 67 -7.81 26.55 -2.97
C PRO A 67 -7.89 25.02 -2.85
N LEU A 68 -7.04 24.31 -3.59
CA LEU A 68 -6.92 22.86 -3.57
C LEU A 68 -5.62 22.42 -2.90
N THR A 69 -5.69 21.39 -2.08
CA THR A 69 -4.46 20.71 -1.59
C THR A 69 -3.76 20.00 -2.75
N PHE A 70 -2.50 19.59 -2.58
CA PHE A 70 -1.81 18.87 -3.65
C PHE A 70 -2.48 17.54 -3.99
N ALA A 71 -2.89 16.77 -2.97
CA ALA A 71 -3.64 15.53 -3.14
C ALA A 71 -4.93 15.73 -3.92
N GLU A 72 -5.68 16.80 -3.64
CA GLU A 72 -6.87 17.17 -4.41
C GLU A 72 -6.54 17.49 -5.86
N LYS A 73 -5.47 18.25 -6.12
CA LYS A 73 -5.04 18.55 -7.49
C LYS A 73 -4.75 17.29 -8.28
N ILE A 74 -4.03 16.32 -7.70
CA ILE A 74 -3.76 15.05 -8.39
C ILE A 74 -5.06 14.29 -8.64
N LEU A 75 -5.89 14.06 -7.63
CA LEU A 75 -7.11 13.26 -7.82
C LEU A 75 -8.08 13.93 -8.81
N TYR A 76 -8.30 15.23 -8.68
CA TYR A 76 -9.30 15.93 -9.47
C TYR A 76 -8.84 16.17 -10.91
N SER A 77 -7.53 16.26 -11.16
CA SER A 77 -7.00 16.30 -12.52
C SER A 77 -7.16 14.97 -13.26
N HIS A 78 -7.41 13.87 -12.54
CA HIS A 78 -7.57 12.52 -13.10
C HIS A 78 -9.04 12.04 -13.13
N LEU A 79 -10.00 12.94 -12.92
CA LEU A 79 -11.42 12.60 -13.07
C LEU A 79 -11.75 12.18 -14.51
N ASP A 80 -12.60 11.15 -14.63
CA ASP A 80 -13.15 10.70 -15.91
C ASP A 80 -14.11 11.75 -16.50
N ASP A 81 -14.89 12.42 -15.65
CA ASP A 81 -15.76 13.53 -16.00
C ASP A 81 -15.59 14.71 -15.00
N PRO A 82 -14.66 15.65 -15.25
CA PRO A 82 -14.44 16.79 -14.37
C PRO A 82 -15.61 17.78 -14.33
N HIS A 83 -16.54 17.74 -15.30
CA HIS A 83 -17.69 18.64 -15.35
C HIS A 83 -18.85 18.13 -14.47
N GLY A 84 -19.17 16.85 -14.57
CA GLY A 84 -20.32 16.23 -13.89
C GLY A 84 -20.01 15.58 -12.55
N GLN A 85 -18.74 15.30 -12.23
CA GLN A 85 -18.37 14.61 -10.99
C GLN A 85 -18.80 15.39 -9.74
N GLU A 86 -19.56 14.77 -8.85
CA GLU A 86 -19.78 15.27 -7.49
C GLU A 86 -18.49 15.14 -6.66
N ILE A 87 -18.08 16.22 -5.98
CA ILE A 87 -16.82 16.28 -5.23
C ILE A 87 -17.11 16.78 -3.81
N GLU A 88 -17.26 15.84 -2.88
CA GLU A 88 -17.33 16.13 -1.45
C GLU A 88 -16.43 15.15 -0.67
N ARG A 89 -15.43 15.70 0.05
CA ARG A 89 -14.50 14.91 0.87
C ARG A 89 -15.26 14.02 1.85
N GLY A 90 -14.88 12.75 1.93
CA GLY A 90 -15.47 11.75 2.81
C GLY A 90 -16.85 11.25 2.41
N LYS A 91 -17.43 11.72 1.29
CA LYS A 91 -18.78 11.31 0.85
C LYS A 91 -18.84 10.78 -0.57
N SER A 92 -18.46 11.58 -1.57
CA SER A 92 -18.65 11.21 -2.98
C SER A 92 -17.70 10.09 -3.41
N TYR A 93 -18.10 9.27 -4.38
CA TYR A 93 -17.20 8.33 -5.06
C TYR A 93 -16.68 8.98 -6.34
N LEU A 94 -15.38 9.26 -6.37
CA LEU A 94 -14.67 9.80 -7.53
C LEU A 94 -14.46 8.70 -8.56
N LYS A 95 -14.78 8.97 -9.82
CA LYS A 95 -14.44 8.11 -10.96
C LYS A 95 -13.16 8.62 -11.59
N LEU A 96 -12.08 7.85 -11.44
CA LEU A 96 -10.72 8.25 -11.76
C LEU A 96 -10.14 7.43 -12.92
N ARG A 97 -9.16 8.02 -13.59
CA ARG A 97 -8.34 7.38 -14.63
C ARG A 97 -6.88 7.34 -14.20
N PRO A 98 -6.44 6.29 -13.48
CA PRO A 98 -5.02 6.11 -13.17
C PRO A 98 -4.17 5.99 -14.44
N ASP A 99 -2.97 6.54 -14.39
CA ASP A 99 -2.01 6.50 -15.51
C ASP A 99 -1.38 5.12 -15.66
N ARG A 100 -1.28 4.36 -14.57
CA ARG A 100 -0.69 3.02 -14.57
C ARG A 100 -1.16 2.11 -13.46
N VAL A 101 -0.94 0.81 -13.68
CA VAL A 101 -1.18 -0.27 -12.74
C VAL A 101 0.15 -0.98 -12.42
N ALA A 102 0.34 -1.40 -11.17
CA ALA A 102 1.47 -2.23 -10.78
C ALA A 102 1.02 -3.41 -9.92
N CYS A 103 1.49 -4.61 -10.22
CA CYS A 103 1.14 -5.82 -9.49
C CYS A 103 2.39 -6.53 -8.99
N GLN A 104 2.30 -7.16 -7.82
CA GLN A 104 3.36 -8.04 -7.31
C GLN A 104 2.92 -9.51 -7.42
N ASP A 105 3.85 -10.45 -7.56
CA ASP A 105 3.60 -11.85 -7.92
C ASP A 105 2.61 -12.61 -7.03
N ALA A 106 2.52 -12.30 -5.73
CA ALA A 106 1.53 -12.90 -4.83
C ALA A 106 0.09 -12.41 -5.06
N THR A 107 -0.14 -11.24 -5.69
CA THR A 107 -1.49 -10.75 -6.04
C THR A 107 -1.74 -10.71 -7.54
N ALA A 108 -0.69 -10.61 -8.36
CA ALA A 108 -0.74 -10.60 -9.82
C ALA A 108 -1.36 -11.88 -10.36
N GLN A 109 -1.12 -13.04 -9.71
CA GLN A 109 -1.72 -14.31 -10.09
C GLN A 109 -3.25 -14.20 -10.21
N MET A 110 -3.90 -13.74 -9.14
CA MET A 110 -5.35 -13.64 -9.08
C MET A 110 -5.89 -12.48 -9.92
N ALA A 111 -5.19 -11.35 -9.97
CA ALA A 111 -5.56 -10.22 -10.83
C ALA A 111 -5.54 -10.61 -12.32
N ILE A 112 -4.52 -11.34 -12.77
CA ILE A 112 -4.41 -11.81 -14.16
C ILE A 112 -5.46 -12.87 -14.45
N LEU A 113 -5.73 -13.82 -13.54
CA LEU A 113 -6.80 -14.81 -13.73
C LEU A 113 -8.17 -14.14 -13.88
N GLN A 114 -8.47 -13.10 -13.10
CA GLN A 114 -9.67 -12.27 -13.28
C GLN A 114 -9.65 -11.53 -14.62
N PHE A 115 -8.53 -10.92 -15.02
CA PHE A 115 -8.41 -10.26 -16.31
C PHE A 115 -8.61 -11.22 -17.50
N MET A 116 -8.06 -12.44 -17.42
CA MET A 116 -8.24 -13.50 -18.41
C MET A 116 -9.72 -13.83 -18.59
N SER A 117 -10.48 -13.92 -17.50
CA SER A 117 -11.91 -14.19 -17.55
C SER A 117 -12.75 -13.05 -18.16
N ALA A 118 -12.20 -11.83 -18.24
CA ALA A 118 -12.82 -10.71 -18.96
C ALA A 118 -12.68 -10.82 -20.49
N GLY A 119 -11.88 -11.77 -20.99
CA GLY A 119 -11.72 -12.05 -22.43
C GLY A 119 -11.03 -10.95 -23.23
N MET A 120 -10.29 -10.05 -22.56
CA MET A 120 -9.62 -8.93 -23.22
C MET A 120 -8.29 -9.33 -23.88
N PRO A 121 -7.98 -8.80 -25.07
CA PRO A 121 -6.74 -9.16 -25.78
C PRO A 121 -5.48 -8.51 -25.18
N SER A 122 -5.61 -7.38 -24.49
CA SER A 122 -4.52 -6.68 -23.82
C SER A 122 -5.04 -5.65 -22.82
N VAL A 123 -4.19 -5.26 -21.87
CA VAL A 123 -4.49 -4.17 -20.93
C VAL A 123 -4.62 -2.83 -21.67
N ALA A 124 -5.53 -1.96 -21.18
CA ALA A 124 -5.77 -0.62 -21.70
C ALA A 124 -4.80 0.43 -21.17
N THR A 125 -4.25 0.19 -19.98
CA THR A 125 -3.37 1.10 -19.25
C THR A 125 -2.02 0.42 -18.99
N PRO A 126 -0.87 1.12 -19.10
CA PRO A 126 0.44 0.56 -18.78
C PRO A 126 0.44 -0.19 -17.45
N THR A 127 0.89 -1.45 -17.49
CA THR A 127 0.82 -2.36 -16.35
C THR A 127 2.14 -3.11 -16.21
N THR A 128 2.60 -3.30 -14.98
CA THR A 128 3.79 -4.13 -14.66
C THR A 128 3.50 -5.19 -13.62
N VAL A 129 4.20 -6.33 -13.71
CA VAL A 129 4.25 -7.37 -12.68
C VAL A 129 5.67 -7.48 -12.13
N HIS A 130 5.80 -7.60 -10.81
CA HIS A 130 7.07 -7.68 -10.09
C HIS A 130 7.15 -8.98 -9.26
N CYS A 131 8.20 -9.78 -9.45
CA CYS A 131 8.39 -11.05 -8.72
C CYS A 131 9.29 -10.91 -7.49
N ASP A 132 8.68 -10.61 -6.34
CA ASP A 132 9.36 -10.26 -5.10
C ASP A 132 8.80 -10.93 -3.82
N HIS A 133 7.60 -11.54 -3.85
CA HIS A 133 6.97 -12.14 -2.67
C HIS A 133 7.18 -13.66 -2.55
N LEU A 134 7.71 -14.33 -3.57
CA LEU A 134 7.88 -15.80 -3.58
C LEU A 134 9.33 -16.26 -3.38
N ILE A 135 10.22 -15.38 -2.93
CA ILE A 135 11.62 -15.69 -2.63
C ILE A 135 11.82 -15.75 -1.11
N GLU A 136 11.98 -16.97 -0.58
CA GLU A 136 12.19 -17.23 0.84
C GLU A 136 13.66 -17.08 1.23
N ALA A 137 13.93 -16.26 2.25
CA ALA A 137 15.25 -16.09 2.84
C ALA A 137 15.63 -17.33 3.66
N GLN A 138 16.81 -17.89 3.39
CA GLN A 138 17.33 -19.05 4.14
C GLN A 138 18.85 -18.99 4.30
N VAL A 139 19.60 -18.90 3.21
CA VAL A 139 21.08 -18.99 3.25
C VAL A 139 21.80 -17.82 2.58
N GLY A 140 21.10 -16.95 1.84
CA GLY A 140 21.68 -15.78 1.17
C GLY A 140 21.29 -15.66 -0.30
N GLY A 141 21.45 -14.44 -0.83
CA GLY A 141 20.79 -13.96 -2.05
C GLY A 141 20.74 -14.90 -3.25
N ASP A 142 21.89 -15.28 -3.83
CA ASP A 142 21.89 -16.06 -5.07
C ASP A 142 21.35 -17.48 -4.90
N LYS A 143 21.64 -18.12 -3.76
CA LYS A 143 21.16 -19.49 -3.47
C LYS A 143 19.65 -19.49 -3.21
N ASP A 144 19.15 -18.51 -2.47
CA ASP A 144 17.72 -18.36 -2.19
C ASP A 144 16.95 -18.04 -3.48
N LEU A 145 17.51 -17.19 -4.36
CA LEU A 145 16.92 -16.89 -5.66
C LEU A 145 16.90 -18.11 -6.60
N ALA A 146 18.00 -18.87 -6.68
CA ALA A 146 18.06 -20.09 -7.49
C ALA A 146 17.00 -21.11 -7.04
N ARG A 147 16.87 -21.32 -5.73
CA ARG A 147 15.85 -22.18 -5.13
C ARG A 147 14.43 -21.68 -5.43
N ALA A 148 14.19 -20.37 -5.31
CA ALA A 148 12.88 -19.79 -5.62
C ALA A 148 12.48 -19.98 -7.09
N ASN A 149 13.42 -19.85 -8.02
CA ASN A 149 13.19 -20.10 -9.45
C ASN A 149 12.81 -21.55 -9.75
N GLU A 150 13.34 -22.51 -8.99
CA GLU A 150 12.97 -23.92 -9.12
C GLU A 150 11.58 -24.18 -8.51
N ILE A 151 11.36 -23.79 -7.25
CA ILE A 151 10.12 -24.05 -6.50
C ILE A 151 8.89 -23.36 -7.14
N ASN A 152 9.08 -22.16 -7.69
CA ASN A 152 7.98 -21.34 -8.23
C ASN A 152 7.97 -21.27 -9.75
N LYS A 153 8.69 -22.17 -10.44
CA LYS A 153 8.80 -22.20 -11.90
C LYS A 153 7.45 -22.11 -12.61
N GLU A 154 6.46 -22.86 -12.14
CA GLU A 154 5.11 -22.86 -12.71
C GLU A 154 4.46 -21.47 -12.65
N VAL A 155 4.49 -20.83 -11.48
CA VAL A 155 3.90 -19.50 -11.26
C VAL A 155 4.65 -18.44 -12.06
N TYR A 156 5.98 -18.46 -12.05
CA TYR A 156 6.79 -17.50 -12.82
C TYR A 156 6.59 -17.65 -14.33
N ASN A 157 6.45 -18.88 -14.83
CA ASN A 157 6.13 -19.12 -16.23
C ASN A 157 4.74 -18.59 -16.60
N PHE A 158 3.74 -18.84 -15.75
CA PHE A 158 2.39 -18.29 -15.93
C PHE A 158 2.40 -16.76 -15.98
N LEU A 159 3.07 -16.10 -15.02
CA LEU A 159 3.15 -14.64 -14.99
C LEU A 159 3.90 -14.10 -16.20
N SER A 160 5.04 -14.69 -16.57
CA SER A 160 5.84 -14.26 -17.73
C SER A 160 5.04 -14.38 -19.04
N SER A 161 4.40 -15.52 -19.30
CA SER A 161 3.63 -15.75 -20.53
C SER A 161 2.36 -14.90 -20.57
N SER A 162 1.67 -14.74 -19.43
CA SER A 162 0.51 -13.86 -19.32
C SER A 162 0.88 -12.40 -19.58
N CYS A 163 2.00 -11.95 -19.01
CA CYS A 163 2.45 -10.59 -19.21
C CYS A 163 2.79 -10.33 -20.68
N ALA A 164 3.48 -11.27 -21.32
CA ALA A 164 3.79 -11.20 -22.73
C ALA A 164 2.52 -11.18 -23.61
N LYS A 165 1.51 -12.02 -23.31
CA LYS A 165 0.24 -12.08 -24.04
C LYS A 165 -0.57 -10.80 -23.93
N TYR A 166 -0.73 -10.27 -22.70
CA TYR A 166 -1.66 -9.19 -22.41
C TYR A 166 -1.04 -7.78 -22.42
N ASN A 167 0.19 -7.63 -22.92
CA ASN A 167 0.92 -6.35 -23.00
C ASN A 167 1.30 -5.75 -21.64
N ILE A 168 1.80 -6.57 -20.73
CA ILE A 168 2.22 -6.18 -19.39
C ILE A 168 3.74 -6.32 -19.30
N GLY A 169 4.41 -5.34 -18.70
CA GLY A 169 5.85 -5.43 -18.42
C GLY A 169 6.14 -6.41 -17.28
N PHE A 170 7.16 -7.26 -17.42
CA PHE A 170 7.45 -8.30 -16.43
C PHE A 170 8.85 -8.12 -15.83
N TRP A 171 8.90 -7.85 -14.52
CA TRP A 171 10.14 -7.83 -13.75
C TRP A 171 10.38 -9.20 -13.13
N LYS A 172 11.44 -9.87 -13.60
CA LYS A 172 11.80 -11.24 -13.24
C LYS A 172 12.15 -11.38 -11.75
N PRO A 173 12.11 -12.60 -11.18
CA PRO A 173 12.57 -12.86 -9.82
C PRO A 173 14.00 -12.34 -9.60
N GLY A 174 14.21 -11.63 -8.48
CA GLY A 174 15.49 -11.02 -8.14
C GLY A 174 15.74 -9.63 -8.72
N SER A 175 14.82 -9.10 -9.54
CA SER A 175 14.83 -7.70 -10.01
C SER A 175 14.79 -6.68 -8.88
N GLY A 176 14.00 -6.94 -7.86
CA GLY A 176 13.74 -6.00 -6.78
C GLY A 176 12.29 -6.02 -6.31
N ILE A 177 12.09 -5.38 -5.17
CA ILE A 177 10.79 -5.18 -4.54
C ILE A 177 10.01 -4.13 -5.33
N ILE A 178 8.74 -4.41 -5.59
CA ILE A 178 7.83 -3.61 -6.42
C ILE A 178 7.99 -2.11 -6.19
N HIS A 179 7.92 -1.63 -4.95
CA HIS A 179 7.93 -0.19 -4.65
C HIS A 179 9.26 0.49 -4.96
N GLN A 180 10.38 -0.20 -4.71
CA GLN A 180 11.69 0.33 -5.05
C GLN A 180 11.82 0.47 -6.58
N ILE A 181 11.43 -0.57 -7.32
CA ILE A 181 11.41 -0.52 -8.80
C ILE A 181 10.47 0.59 -9.29
N LEU A 182 9.30 0.75 -8.67
CA LEU A 182 8.35 1.81 -9.00
C LEU A 182 8.95 3.20 -8.79
N LEU A 183 9.59 3.46 -7.66
CA LEU A 183 10.22 4.75 -7.39
C LEU A 183 11.35 5.02 -8.39
N GLU A 184 12.18 4.03 -8.69
CA GLU A 184 13.34 4.12 -9.59
C GLU A 184 12.97 4.34 -11.06
N ASN A 185 11.81 3.82 -11.50
CA ASN A 185 11.53 3.70 -12.94
C ASN A 185 10.18 4.29 -13.39
N TYR A 186 9.18 4.35 -12.50
CA TYR A 186 7.78 4.47 -12.88
C TYR A 186 7.01 5.63 -12.23
N ALA A 187 7.39 6.02 -11.01
CA ALA A 187 6.78 7.16 -10.33
C ALA A 187 7.25 8.48 -10.98
N PHE A 188 6.35 9.46 -11.06
CA PHE A 188 6.66 10.82 -11.49
C PHE A 188 5.73 11.83 -10.80
N PRO A 189 6.15 13.10 -10.67
CA PRO A 189 5.35 14.12 -10.00
C PRO A 189 3.97 14.32 -10.65
N GLY A 190 2.91 14.31 -9.84
CA GLY A 190 1.55 14.58 -10.28
C GLY A 190 0.81 13.39 -10.90
N GLY A 191 1.48 12.24 -11.13
CA GLY A 191 0.81 11.06 -11.66
C GLY A 191 -0.13 10.39 -10.66
N LEU A 192 -1.02 9.53 -11.17
CA LEU A 192 -1.91 8.67 -10.40
C LEU A 192 -1.63 7.19 -10.73
N MET A 193 -1.22 6.41 -9.72
CA MET A 193 -0.97 4.97 -9.86
C MET A 193 -1.84 4.20 -8.88
N ILE A 194 -2.32 3.04 -9.33
CA ILE A 194 -2.82 2.00 -8.42
C ILE A 194 -1.89 0.79 -8.42
N GLY A 195 -1.72 0.17 -7.25
CA GLY A 195 -0.90 -1.02 -7.12
C GLY A 195 -1.57 -2.09 -6.27
N THR A 196 -1.41 -3.37 -6.61
CA THR A 196 -2.02 -4.48 -5.85
C THR A 196 -1.24 -4.80 -4.56
N ASP A 197 -0.81 -3.77 -3.85
CA ASP A 197 -0.02 -3.85 -2.62
C ASP A 197 -0.34 -2.67 -1.68
N SER A 198 -0.28 -2.87 -0.37
CA SER A 198 -0.61 -1.80 0.60
C SER A 198 0.42 -0.68 0.63
N HIS A 199 1.67 -0.95 0.29
CA HIS A 199 2.80 -0.02 0.41
C HIS A 199 3.09 0.77 -0.87
N THR A 200 2.21 0.66 -1.87
CA THR A 200 2.21 1.50 -3.08
C THR A 200 2.32 3.00 -2.79
N PRO A 201 1.80 3.56 -1.67
CA PRO A 201 2.05 4.95 -1.26
C PRO A 201 3.51 5.40 -1.24
N ASN A 202 4.50 4.49 -1.23
CA ASN A 202 5.91 4.82 -1.41
C ASN A 202 6.18 5.78 -2.60
N GLY A 203 5.45 5.65 -3.71
CA GLY A 203 5.56 6.53 -4.88
C GLY A 203 5.27 8.02 -4.59
N GLY A 204 4.56 8.32 -3.49
CA GLY A 204 4.31 9.69 -3.04
C GLY A 204 5.56 10.45 -2.62
N GLY A 205 6.67 9.75 -2.35
CA GLY A 205 7.98 10.37 -2.17
C GLY A 205 8.53 11.04 -3.42
N LEU A 206 7.95 10.77 -4.59
CA LEU A 206 8.25 11.42 -5.86
C LEU A 206 7.04 12.18 -6.42
N GLY A 207 6.18 12.67 -5.52
CA GLY A 207 5.04 13.53 -5.83
C GLY A 207 3.89 12.86 -6.57
N MET A 208 3.84 11.53 -6.59
CA MET A 208 2.78 10.75 -7.24
C MET A 208 1.69 10.35 -6.23
N ALA A 209 0.41 10.45 -6.58
CA ALA A 209 -0.63 9.78 -5.80
C ALA A 209 -0.62 8.29 -6.14
N ALA A 210 0.03 7.48 -5.31
CA ALA A 210 0.17 6.04 -5.53
C ALA A 210 -0.67 5.27 -4.49
N ILE A 211 -1.72 4.56 -4.91
CA ILE A 211 -2.75 4.02 -4.00
C ILE A 211 -2.78 2.48 -4.07
N GLY A 212 -2.73 1.84 -2.90
CA GLY A 212 -2.86 0.38 -2.80
C GLY A 212 -4.30 -0.09 -3.04
N VAL A 213 -4.52 -1.16 -3.79
CA VAL A 213 -5.84 -1.71 -4.13
C VAL A 213 -5.83 -3.24 -4.15
N GLY A 214 -7.00 -3.88 -4.25
CA GLY A 214 -7.11 -5.31 -4.57
C GLY A 214 -6.96 -5.58 -6.07
N GLY A 215 -6.84 -6.86 -6.45
CA GLY A 215 -6.68 -7.26 -7.85
C GLY A 215 -7.87 -6.88 -8.73
N ALA A 216 -9.11 -6.99 -8.23
CA ALA A 216 -10.30 -6.59 -8.98
C ALA A 216 -10.32 -5.09 -9.37
N ASP A 217 -9.83 -4.18 -8.53
CA ASP A 217 -9.69 -2.75 -8.88
C ASP A 217 -8.62 -2.55 -9.96
N ALA A 218 -7.51 -3.29 -9.87
CA ALA A 218 -6.50 -3.29 -10.92
C ALA A 218 -7.09 -3.79 -12.26
N VAL A 219 -7.97 -4.79 -12.22
CA VAL A 219 -8.67 -5.31 -13.42
C VAL A 219 -9.56 -4.25 -14.06
N ASP A 220 -10.29 -3.43 -13.28
CA ASP A 220 -11.07 -2.31 -13.85
C ASP A 220 -10.20 -1.40 -14.72
N VAL A 221 -9.06 -0.94 -14.18
CA VAL A 221 -8.16 -0.02 -14.88
C VAL A 221 -7.47 -0.72 -16.05
N MET A 222 -7.00 -1.97 -15.85
CA MET A 222 -6.48 -2.79 -16.95
C MET A 222 -7.51 -3.00 -18.06
N ALA A 223 -8.81 -3.00 -17.73
CA ALA A 223 -9.90 -3.14 -18.67
C ALA A 223 -10.37 -1.81 -19.30
N GLY A 224 -9.78 -0.68 -18.90
CA GLY A 224 -10.15 0.65 -19.38
C GLY A 224 -11.44 1.18 -18.78
N LEU A 225 -11.85 0.70 -17.61
CA LEU A 225 -12.97 1.22 -16.83
C LEU A 225 -12.49 2.32 -15.86
N PRO A 226 -13.35 3.30 -15.51
CA PRO A 226 -13.04 4.25 -14.44
C PRO A 226 -12.90 3.51 -13.10
N TRP A 227 -11.87 3.86 -12.33
CA TRP A 227 -11.68 3.35 -10.98
C TRP A 227 -12.43 4.22 -9.97
N GLU A 228 -13.22 3.62 -9.08
CA GLU A 228 -13.95 4.33 -8.05
C GLU A 228 -13.13 4.47 -6.76
N LEU A 229 -12.97 5.70 -6.28
CA LEU A 229 -12.35 6.01 -4.99
C LEU A 229 -13.27 6.92 -4.18
N LYS A 230 -13.60 6.52 -2.95
CA LYS A 230 -14.28 7.44 -2.01
C LYS A 230 -13.40 8.67 -1.80
N ALA A 231 -13.92 9.86 -2.11
CA ALA A 231 -13.20 11.13 -2.05
C ALA A 231 -12.51 11.26 -0.69
N PRO A 232 -11.16 11.27 -0.62
CA PRO A 232 -10.48 11.29 0.65
C PRO A 232 -10.63 12.62 1.38
N LYS A 233 -10.57 12.59 2.72
CA LYS A 233 -10.16 13.76 3.50
C LYS A 233 -8.66 14.01 3.30
N VAL A 234 -8.14 15.15 3.76
CA VAL A 234 -6.71 15.46 3.70
C VAL A 234 -6.18 15.83 5.08
N ILE A 235 -5.19 15.09 5.58
CA ILE A 235 -4.47 15.40 6.81
C ILE A 235 -3.15 16.06 6.42
N GLY A 236 -2.96 17.32 6.80
CA GLY A 236 -1.72 18.05 6.60
C GLY A 236 -0.71 17.71 7.69
N VAL A 237 0.51 17.30 7.31
CA VAL A 237 1.64 17.18 8.23
C VAL A 237 2.67 18.24 7.87
N LYS A 238 2.73 19.30 8.68
CA LYS A 238 3.64 20.41 8.49
C LYS A 238 4.98 20.10 9.12
N LEU A 239 6.02 20.06 8.31
CA LEU A 239 7.40 19.81 8.72
C LEU A 239 8.16 21.13 8.82
N THR A 240 8.83 21.36 9.94
CA THR A 240 9.70 22.53 10.18
C THR A 240 11.06 22.09 10.70
N GLY A 241 12.08 22.94 10.57
CA GLY A 241 13.45 22.58 10.95
C GLY A 241 14.06 21.55 10.00
N GLU A 242 15.12 20.89 10.45
CA GLU A 242 15.85 19.87 9.69
C GLU A 242 16.28 18.70 10.58
N LEU A 243 16.35 17.51 10.00
CA LEU A 243 16.84 16.30 10.69
C LEU A 243 18.34 16.42 10.96
N SER A 244 18.80 15.90 12.10
CA SER A 244 20.22 15.92 12.45
C SER A 244 20.66 14.66 13.21
N GLY A 245 21.96 14.35 13.12
CA GLY A 245 22.58 13.23 13.83
C GLY A 245 21.96 11.87 13.48
N TRP A 246 21.37 11.22 14.48
CA TRP A 246 20.80 9.88 14.38
C TRP A 246 19.36 9.84 13.86
N THR A 247 18.67 10.99 13.83
CA THR A 247 17.29 11.05 13.36
C THR A 247 17.26 10.90 11.83
N ALA A 248 16.37 10.04 11.35
CA ALA A 248 16.21 9.69 9.95
C ALA A 248 14.77 9.96 9.47
N PRO A 249 14.50 10.01 8.15
CA PRO A 249 13.15 10.17 7.62
C PRO A 249 12.13 9.18 8.20
N LYS A 250 12.60 7.97 8.53
CA LYS A 250 11.79 6.93 9.19
C LYS A 250 11.17 7.40 10.52
N ASP A 251 11.86 8.22 11.30
CA ASP A 251 11.38 8.67 12.60
C ASP A 251 10.16 9.60 12.49
N ILE A 252 10.03 10.32 11.37
CA ILE A 252 8.88 11.19 11.10
C ILE A 252 7.61 10.34 11.03
N ILE A 253 7.61 9.28 10.22
CA ILE A 253 6.42 8.42 10.09
C ILE A 253 6.18 7.55 11.31
N LEU A 254 7.23 7.15 12.04
CA LEU A 254 7.05 6.46 13.34
C LEU A 254 6.36 7.36 14.37
N LYS A 255 6.72 8.65 14.40
CA LYS A 255 6.07 9.66 15.25
C LYS A 255 4.64 9.93 14.81
N VAL A 256 4.40 10.12 13.51
CA VAL A 256 3.04 10.31 12.96
C VAL A 256 2.16 9.09 13.26
N ALA A 257 2.69 7.87 13.14
CA ALA A 257 1.97 6.65 13.52
C ALA A 257 1.57 6.63 14.99
N GLY A 258 2.47 7.07 15.89
CA GLY A 258 2.12 7.24 17.31
C GLY A 258 1.05 8.28 17.58
N ILE A 259 0.99 9.36 16.79
CA ILE A 259 -0.02 10.42 16.92
C ILE A 259 -1.38 9.97 16.39
N LEU A 260 -1.41 9.37 15.20
CA LEU A 260 -2.64 9.02 14.50
C LEU A 260 -3.18 7.64 14.87
N THR A 261 -2.35 6.75 15.41
CA THR A 261 -2.66 5.32 15.60
C THR A 261 -2.93 4.59 14.27
N VAL A 262 -3.11 3.27 14.31
CA VAL A 262 -3.45 2.46 13.12
C VAL A 262 -4.79 2.83 12.46
N LYS A 263 -5.60 3.70 13.07
CA LYS A 263 -6.93 4.10 12.56
C LYS A 263 -7.01 5.53 12.05
N GLY A 264 -6.11 6.43 12.48
CA GLY A 264 -6.29 7.87 12.31
C GLY A 264 -6.20 8.38 10.88
N GLY A 265 -5.55 7.64 9.98
CA GLY A 265 -5.47 7.97 8.55
C GLY A 265 -6.64 7.45 7.71
N THR A 266 -7.55 6.65 8.28
CA THR A 266 -8.58 5.94 7.51
C THR A 266 -9.47 6.89 6.70
N GLY A 267 -9.49 6.71 5.38
CA GLY A 267 -10.29 7.56 4.47
C GLY A 267 -9.69 8.94 4.20
N ALA A 268 -8.43 9.17 4.58
CA ALA A 268 -7.69 10.39 4.28
C ALA A 268 -6.44 10.13 3.44
N ILE A 269 -5.93 11.17 2.78
CA ILE A 269 -4.56 11.24 2.26
C ILE A 269 -3.72 12.06 3.24
N ILE A 270 -2.50 11.60 3.53
CA ILE A 270 -1.54 12.39 4.31
C ILE A 270 -0.73 13.25 3.35
N GLU A 271 -0.81 14.57 3.51
CA GLU A 271 -0.09 15.52 2.68
C GLU A 271 0.98 16.22 3.52
N TYR A 272 2.24 16.03 3.16
CA TYR A 272 3.37 16.64 3.85
C TYR A 272 3.70 17.99 3.21
N HIS A 273 3.87 19.03 4.03
CA HIS A 273 4.13 20.39 3.57
C HIS A 273 5.01 21.15 4.58
N GLY A 274 5.36 22.40 4.27
CA GLY A 274 6.20 23.24 5.12
C GLY A 274 7.70 23.16 4.81
N PRO A 275 8.51 24.06 5.40
CA PRO A 275 9.91 24.27 5.01
C PRO A 275 10.81 23.05 5.26
N GLY A 276 10.49 22.21 6.23
CA GLY A 276 11.26 20.99 6.53
C GLY A 276 11.20 19.93 5.43
N VAL A 277 10.25 20.03 4.48
CA VAL A 277 10.20 19.13 3.32
C VAL A 277 11.47 19.23 2.46
N GLU A 278 12.04 20.42 2.31
CA GLU A 278 13.22 20.67 1.47
C GLU A 278 14.52 20.05 2.03
N SER A 279 14.51 19.69 3.33
CA SER A 279 15.65 19.01 3.98
C SER A 279 15.65 17.50 3.75
N LEU A 280 14.58 16.92 3.17
CA LEU A 280 14.44 15.47 3.01
C LEU A 280 14.86 15.00 1.62
N SER A 281 15.55 13.86 1.55
CA SER A 281 15.82 13.19 0.28
C SER A 281 14.53 12.63 -0.35
N CYS A 282 14.54 12.42 -1.67
CA CYS A 282 13.41 11.76 -2.36
C CYS A 282 13.11 10.37 -1.79
N THR A 283 14.14 9.59 -1.51
CA THR A 283 14.00 8.23 -0.95
C THR A 283 13.49 8.27 0.49
N GLY A 284 13.92 9.25 1.29
CA GLY A 284 13.39 9.50 2.63
C GLY A 284 11.92 9.91 2.63
N MET A 285 11.50 10.78 1.70
CA MET A 285 10.08 11.06 1.47
C MET A 285 9.31 9.78 1.09
N GLY A 286 9.92 8.90 0.29
CA GLY A 286 9.37 7.58 -0.05
C GLY A 286 9.20 6.67 1.18
N THR A 287 10.17 6.65 2.10
CA THR A 287 10.07 5.94 3.39
C THR A 287 8.87 6.41 4.20
N ILE A 288 8.69 7.73 4.31
CA ILE A 288 7.60 8.35 5.06
C ILE A 288 6.25 7.98 4.45
N CYS A 289 6.11 8.11 3.13
CA CYS A 289 4.85 7.79 2.46
C CYS A 289 4.53 6.30 2.49
N ASN A 290 5.54 5.42 2.37
CA ASN A 290 5.39 3.96 2.43
C ASN A 290 4.66 3.54 3.72
N MET A 291 5.16 3.97 4.88
CA MET A 291 4.61 3.56 6.17
C MET A 291 3.35 4.36 6.58
N GLY A 292 2.90 5.31 5.75
CA GLY A 292 1.55 5.87 5.84
C GLY A 292 0.44 4.81 5.67
N ALA A 293 0.75 3.67 5.07
CA ALA A 293 -0.17 2.54 4.98
C ALA A 293 -0.56 1.97 6.36
N GLU A 294 0.34 2.02 7.33
CA GLU A 294 0.17 1.46 8.68
C GLU A 294 -0.83 2.24 9.55
N ILE A 295 -1.13 3.49 9.18
CA ILE A 295 -2.16 4.32 9.83
C ILE A 295 -3.51 4.29 9.10
N GLY A 296 -3.64 3.45 8.08
CA GLY A 296 -4.86 3.30 7.28
C GLY A 296 -5.07 4.38 6.23
N ALA A 297 -4.04 5.21 5.94
CA ALA A 297 -4.15 6.25 4.92
C ALA A 297 -4.44 5.67 3.53
N THR A 298 -5.22 6.39 2.73
CA THR A 298 -5.49 6.04 1.34
C THR A 298 -4.20 6.07 0.51
N THR A 299 -3.41 7.12 0.72
CA THR A 299 -2.01 7.25 0.31
C THR A 299 -1.37 8.40 1.09
N SER A 300 -0.10 8.69 0.82
CA SER A 300 0.65 9.83 1.35
C SER A 300 1.42 10.50 0.22
N VAL A 301 1.59 11.83 0.26
CA VAL A 301 2.25 12.57 -0.82
C VAL A 301 3.06 13.76 -0.32
N PHE A 302 4.18 14.04 -1.00
CA PHE A 302 4.98 15.26 -0.87
C PHE A 302 4.88 16.11 -2.15
N PRO A 303 4.90 17.45 -2.06
CA PRO A 303 4.91 18.33 -3.23
C PRO A 303 6.23 18.22 -4.00
N PHE A 304 6.19 18.51 -5.30
CA PHE A 304 7.39 18.49 -6.14
C PHE A 304 8.43 19.54 -5.69
N ASN A 305 9.67 19.08 -5.53
CA ASN A 305 10.82 19.88 -5.14
C ASN A 305 12.12 19.43 -5.85
N ASP A 306 13.22 20.12 -5.58
CA ASP A 306 14.50 19.86 -6.26
C ASP A 306 15.12 18.51 -5.86
N ARG A 307 14.79 17.96 -4.69
CA ARG A 307 15.24 16.63 -4.26
C ARG A 307 14.65 15.52 -5.13
N MET A 308 13.40 15.69 -5.57
CA MET A 308 12.77 14.82 -6.56
C MET A 308 13.39 14.97 -7.95
N TYR A 309 13.73 16.21 -8.36
CA TYR A 309 14.44 16.45 -9.62
C TYR A 309 15.82 15.76 -9.64
N ASP A 310 16.61 15.91 -8.58
CA ASP A 310 17.93 15.28 -8.45
C ASP A 310 17.84 13.75 -8.54
N TYR A 311 16.82 13.16 -7.90
CA TYR A 311 16.55 11.72 -7.97
C TYR A 311 16.14 11.27 -9.38
N LEU A 312 15.24 12.01 -10.04
CA LEU A 312 14.86 11.75 -11.45
C LEU A 312 16.09 11.80 -12.35
N LYS A 313 16.96 12.80 -12.18
CA LYS A 313 18.21 12.90 -12.94
C LYS A 313 19.15 11.72 -12.68
N ALA A 314 19.38 11.35 -11.42
CA ALA A 314 20.23 10.22 -11.05
C ALA A 314 19.72 8.88 -11.61
N THR A 315 18.40 8.74 -11.73
CA THR A 315 17.71 7.56 -12.32
C THR A 315 17.49 7.70 -13.84
N LYS A 316 18.21 8.61 -14.51
CA LYS A 316 18.19 8.83 -15.97
C LYS A 316 16.81 9.25 -16.51
N ARG A 317 16.05 10.01 -15.73
CA ARG A 317 14.72 10.56 -16.04
C ARG A 317 14.71 12.09 -15.98
N GLU A 318 15.83 12.73 -16.33
CA GLU A 318 15.98 14.20 -16.30
C GLU A 318 14.90 14.92 -17.12
N ALA A 319 14.51 14.38 -18.29
CA ALA A 319 13.43 14.96 -19.11
C ALA A 319 12.08 15.04 -18.38
N ILE A 320 11.77 14.08 -17.50
CA ILE A 320 10.57 14.12 -16.66
C ILE A 320 10.68 15.25 -15.63
N GLY A 321 11.86 15.39 -15.00
CA GLY A 321 12.12 16.46 -14.03
C GLY A 321 12.07 17.86 -14.64
N GLU A 322 12.63 18.04 -15.83
CA GLU A 322 12.54 19.29 -16.59
C GLU A 322 11.10 19.62 -16.94
N PHE A 323 10.31 18.63 -17.36
CA PHE A 323 8.90 18.83 -17.66
C PHE A 323 8.08 19.18 -16.41
N ALA A 324 8.33 18.49 -15.29
CA ALA A 324 7.72 18.80 -14.01
C ALA A 324 8.02 20.24 -13.55
N ARG A 325 9.25 20.74 -13.76
CA ARG A 325 9.58 22.16 -13.47
C ARG A 325 8.71 23.15 -14.24
N THR A 326 8.38 22.86 -15.51
CA THR A 326 7.47 23.71 -16.31
C THR A 326 6.03 23.74 -15.79
N TYR A 327 5.63 22.75 -14.99
CA TYR A 327 4.30 22.62 -14.38
C TYR A 327 4.32 22.69 -12.84
N SER A 328 5.40 23.18 -12.23
CA SER A 328 5.66 23.10 -10.79
C SER A 328 4.54 23.66 -9.88
N GLN A 329 3.81 24.68 -10.33
CA GLN A 329 2.67 25.25 -9.59
C GLN A 329 1.47 24.30 -9.50
N GLY A 330 1.28 23.43 -10.49
CA GLY A 330 0.29 22.37 -10.46
C GLY A 330 0.71 21.16 -9.60
N LEU A 331 1.99 21.11 -9.19
CA LEU A 331 2.62 19.98 -8.50
C LEU A 331 2.90 20.27 -7.01
N ARG A 332 2.08 21.14 -6.41
CA ARG A 332 2.08 21.53 -4.99
C ARG A 332 0.70 22.03 -4.61
N GLU A 333 0.43 22.20 -3.33
CA GLU A 333 -0.79 22.79 -2.80
C GLU A 333 -0.99 24.24 -3.27
N ASP A 334 -2.24 24.70 -3.36
CA ASP A 334 -2.55 26.12 -3.54
C ASP A 334 -2.30 26.90 -2.23
N GLU A 335 -1.98 28.19 -2.33
CA GLU A 335 -1.93 29.07 -1.17
C GLU A 335 -3.30 29.10 -0.46
N GLY A 336 -3.30 28.89 0.85
CA GLY A 336 -4.53 28.83 1.65
C GLY A 336 -5.32 27.53 1.51
N ALA A 337 -4.73 26.46 0.95
CA ALA A 337 -5.34 25.13 0.94
C ALA A 337 -5.69 24.66 2.37
N GLU A 338 -6.92 24.15 2.54
CA GLU A 338 -7.42 23.72 3.84
C GLU A 338 -7.29 22.20 4.03
N TYR A 339 -6.72 21.82 5.18
CA TYR A 339 -6.62 20.45 5.64
C TYR A 339 -7.73 20.12 6.64
N ASP A 340 -8.32 18.92 6.54
CA ASP A 340 -9.34 18.45 7.49
C ASP A 340 -8.77 18.25 8.90
N GLN A 341 -7.46 18.03 8.99
CA GLN A 341 -6.69 17.95 10.22
C GLN A 341 -5.25 18.41 9.93
N LEU A 342 -4.62 19.08 10.90
CA LEU A 342 -3.25 19.53 10.81
C LEU A 342 -2.41 18.95 11.96
N ILE A 343 -1.25 18.41 11.64
CA ILE A 343 -0.21 17.96 12.58
C ILE A 343 1.06 18.74 12.27
N GLU A 344 1.75 19.23 13.30
CA GLU A 344 3.05 19.89 13.14
C GLU A 344 4.15 19.03 13.76
N ILE A 345 5.27 18.88 13.04
CA ILE A 345 6.47 18.18 13.53
C ILE A 345 7.69 19.07 13.29
N ASN A 346 8.38 19.39 14.39
CA ASN A 346 9.70 20.02 14.33
C ASN A 346 10.77 18.94 14.18
N LEU A 347 11.38 18.86 13.01
CA LEU A 347 12.42 17.90 12.65
C LEU A 347 13.69 18.07 13.50
N SER A 348 13.97 19.29 13.97
CA SER A 348 15.15 19.58 14.78
C SER A 348 15.00 19.15 16.25
N GLU A 349 13.78 18.93 16.71
CA GLU A 349 13.46 18.39 18.04
C GLU A 349 13.12 16.89 18.00
N LEU A 350 12.95 16.33 16.80
CA LEU A 350 12.64 14.92 16.62
C LEU A 350 13.88 14.09 16.95
N GLU A 351 13.74 13.19 17.92
CA GLU A 351 14.74 12.17 18.21
C GLU A 351 14.40 10.82 17.55
N PRO A 352 15.33 9.86 17.45
CA PRO A 352 15.05 8.53 16.89
C PRO A 352 13.94 7.78 17.63
N HIS A 353 13.14 7.01 16.90
CA HIS A 353 11.98 6.29 17.43
C HIS A 353 12.04 4.78 17.14
N ILE A 354 11.44 4.00 18.02
CA ILE A 354 11.22 2.56 17.86
C ILE A 354 9.75 2.27 18.15
N ASN A 355 9.06 1.62 17.21
CA ASN A 355 7.65 1.26 17.38
C ASN A 355 7.49 -0.27 17.54
N GLY A 356 6.58 -0.71 18.41
CA GLY A 356 6.28 -2.12 18.64
C GLY A 356 6.06 -2.51 20.09
N PRO A 357 5.81 -3.82 20.39
CA PRO A 357 6.24 -4.96 19.58
C PRO A 357 5.20 -5.65 18.68
N PHE A 358 3.92 -5.29 18.77
CA PHE A 358 2.83 -5.98 18.04
C PHE A 358 1.95 -5.04 17.21
N THR A 359 2.30 -3.76 17.17
CA THR A 359 1.58 -2.74 16.42
C THR A 359 2.55 -1.63 16.00
N PRO A 360 2.40 -1.07 14.79
CA PRO A 360 3.33 -0.08 14.26
C PRO A 360 3.12 1.32 14.85
N ASP A 361 2.08 1.53 15.66
CA ASP A 361 1.74 2.81 16.29
C ASP A 361 2.13 2.91 17.77
N LEU A 362 2.65 1.83 18.39
CA LEU A 362 3.18 1.90 19.76
C LEU A 362 4.56 2.56 19.72
N ALA A 363 4.58 3.89 19.60
CA ALA A 363 5.77 4.68 19.36
C ALA A 363 6.52 5.03 20.64
N THR A 364 7.80 4.68 20.70
CA THR A 364 8.68 4.98 21.84
C THR A 364 9.93 5.68 21.36
N PRO A 365 10.20 6.93 21.81
CA PRO A 365 11.46 7.59 21.53
C PRO A 365 12.65 6.82 22.14
N ILE A 366 13.81 6.85 21.49
CA ILE A 366 14.99 6.07 21.91
C ILE A 366 15.43 6.39 23.34
N SER A 367 15.27 7.64 23.79
CA SER A 367 15.55 8.09 25.16
C SER A 367 14.73 7.36 26.23
N LYS A 368 13.56 6.80 25.87
CA LYS A 368 12.62 6.10 26.75
C LYS A 368 12.53 4.59 26.51
N PHE A 369 13.17 4.09 25.46
CA PHE A 369 12.96 2.71 25.02
C PHE A 369 13.46 1.68 26.04
N LYS A 370 14.62 1.90 26.66
CA LYS A 370 15.15 1.04 27.74
C LYS A 370 14.18 0.92 28.93
N GLU A 371 13.56 2.03 29.33
CA GLU A 371 12.57 2.05 30.41
C GLU A 371 11.32 1.25 30.01
N ALA A 372 10.86 1.40 28.77
CA ALA A 372 9.72 0.66 28.23
C ALA A 372 9.98 -0.85 28.13
N VAL A 373 11.18 -1.26 27.68
CA VAL A 373 11.59 -2.68 27.62
C VAL A 373 11.47 -3.33 29.00
N LYS A 374 12.03 -2.68 30.03
CA LYS A 374 11.96 -3.15 31.42
C LYS A 374 10.52 -3.17 31.95
N ALA A 375 9.77 -2.08 31.76
CA ALA A 375 8.43 -1.93 32.30
C ALA A 375 7.44 -2.97 31.72
N ASN A 376 7.59 -3.33 30.44
CA ASN A 376 6.72 -4.28 29.77
C ASN A 376 7.26 -5.72 29.77
N GLY A 377 8.45 -5.97 30.32
CA GLY A 377 9.09 -7.28 30.34
C GLY A 377 9.34 -7.85 28.94
N TRP A 378 9.70 -7.00 27.98
CA TRP A 378 10.08 -7.42 26.63
C TRP A 378 11.46 -8.10 26.66
N PRO A 379 11.74 -9.11 25.81
CA PRO A 379 13.04 -9.77 25.81
C PRO A 379 14.17 -8.78 25.48
N GLU A 380 15.11 -8.60 26.40
CA GLU A 380 16.15 -7.57 26.28
C GLU A 380 17.24 -7.92 25.27
N GLU A 381 17.48 -9.21 25.05
CA GLU A 381 18.42 -9.72 24.06
C GLU A 381 17.85 -9.54 22.65
N LEU A 382 18.60 -8.82 21.81
CA LEU A 382 18.27 -8.72 20.40
C LEU A 382 18.77 -9.98 19.69
N LYS A 383 17.87 -10.81 19.13
CA LYS A 383 18.28 -12.02 18.40
C LYS A 383 18.72 -11.70 16.98
N VAL A 384 17.94 -10.87 16.27
CA VAL A 384 18.15 -10.56 14.85
C VAL A 384 17.87 -9.08 14.57
N GLY A 385 18.82 -8.41 13.91
CA GLY A 385 18.65 -7.12 13.26
C GLY A 385 18.44 -7.30 11.76
N LEU A 386 17.41 -6.67 11.19
CA LEU A 386 17.07 -6.79 9.76
C LEU A 386 16.97 -5.41 9.12
N ILE A 387 17.85 -5.09 8.17
CA ILE A 387 17.73 -3.84 7.39
C ILE A 387 17.33 -4.09 5.94
N GLY A 388 16.76 -3.08 5.30
CA GLY A 388 16.30 -3.13 3.92
C GLY A 388 14.79 -3.28 3.79
N SER A 389 14.36 -4.11 2.83
CA SER A 389 12.97 -4.17 2.33
C SER A 389 12.50 -2.83 1.73
N CYS A 390 11.29 -2.76 1.20
CA CYS A 390 10.81 -1.59 0.42
C CYS A 390 10.80 -0.26 1.17
N THR A 391 10.80 -0.25 2.52
CA THR A 391 10.70 0.97 3.32
C THR A 391 12.03 1.69 3.47
N ASN A 392 13.15 0.96 3.65
CA ASN A 392 14.46 1.52 4.00
C ASN A 392 15.60 0.72 3.34
N SER A 393 15.59 0.65 2.01
CA SER A 393 16.61 -0.05 1.21
C SER A 393 17.24 0.81 0.12
N SER A 394 17.17 2.13 0.24
CA SER A 394 17.78 3.03 -0.74
C SER A 394 19.31 3.06 -0.61
N TYR A 395 19.96 3.71 -1.59
CA TYR A 395 21.40 3.99 -1.51
C TYR A 395 21.77 4.81 -0.26
N GLU A 396 20.91 5.76 0.13
CA GLU A 396 21.08 6.57 1.34
C GLU A 396 21.03 5.71 2.60
N ASP A 397 19.99 4.87 2.73
CA ASP A 397 19.81 3.96 3.86
C ASP A 397 21.04 3.04 4.02
N MET A 398 21.49 2.45 2.92
CA MET A 398 22.63 1.53 2.90
C MET A 398 23.95 2.24 3.19
N SER A 399 24.13 3.49 2.73
CA SER A 399 25.32 4.29 3.03
C SER A 399 25.40 4.66 4.50
N ARG A 400 24.28 5.09 5.10
CA ARG A 400 24.20 5.41 6.53
C ARG A 400 24.45 4.17 7.39
N ALA A 401 23.79 3.05 7.09
CA ALA A 401 24.00 1.77 7.76
C ALA A 401 25.47 1.30 7.67
N ALA A 402 26.08 1.38 6.47
CA ALA A 402 27.47 1.01 6.27
C ALA A 402 28.44 1.92 7.04
N SER A 403 28.13 3.20 7.22
CA SER A 403 28.97 4.11 8.02
C SER A 403 29.04 3.69 9.49
N ILE A 404 27.91 3.29 10.09
CA ILE A 404 27.85 2.80 11.47
C ILE A 404 28.59 1.47 11.60
N ALA A 405 28.35 0.56 10.65
CA ALA A 405 29.05 -0.73 10.59
C ALA A 405 30.58 -0.55 10.45
N ARG A 406 31.03 0.43 9.64
CA ARG A 406 32.45 0.75 9.49
C ARG A 406 33.04 1.32 10.77
N ASP A 407 32.33 2.20 11.48
CA ASP A 407 32.78 2.72 12.77
C ASP A 407 32.96 1.60 13.81
N ALA A 408 32.02 0.66 13.88
CA ALA A 408 32.14 -0.52 14.71
C ALA A 408 33.36 -1.39 14.34
N LEU A 409 33.56 -1.65 13.04
CA LEU A 409 34.71 -2.41 12.53
C LEU A 409 36.05 -1.74 12.85
N ASN A 410 36.13 -0.41 12.78
CA ASN A 410 37.32 0.35 13.15
C ASN A 410 37.69 0.19 14.63
N HIS A 411 36.69 -0.08 15.49
CA HIS A 411 36.87 -0.41 16.90
C HIS A 411 36.98 -1.92 17.17
N GLY A 412 37.11 -2.74 16.10
CA GLY A 412 37.24 -4.20 16.20
C GLY A 412 35.96 -4.93 16.58
N LEU A 413 34.79 -4.29 16.44
CA LEU A 413 33.49 -4.90 16.70
C LEU A 413 32.82 -5.42 15.43
N LYS A 414 32.00 -6.46 15.60
CA LYS A 414 31.12 -7.04 14.58
C LYS A 414 29.70 -7.15 15.14
N ALA A 415 28.76 -7.53 14.30
CA ALA A 415 27.39 -7.82 14.69
C ALA A 415 27.37 -8.85 15.82
N LYS A 416 26.75 -8.48 16.95
CA LYS A 416 26.58 -9.38 18.10
C LYS A 416 25.29 -10.19 17.99
N SER A 417 24.26 -9.60 17.41
CA SER A 417 23.05 -10.29 16.96
C SER A 417 23.22 -10.77 15.52
N LEU A 418 22.41 -11.74 15.09
CA LEU A 418 22.32 -12.07 13.67
C LEU A 418 21.88 -10.84 12.88
N PHE A 419 22.47 -10.63 11.70
CA PHE A 419 22.22 -9.43 10.93
C PHE A 419 21.92 -9.76 9.47
N THR A 420 20.84 -9.24 8.92
CA THR A 420 20.46 -9.44 7.52
C THR A 420 20.26 -8.11 6.79
N VAL A 421 20.60 -8.11 5.50
CA VAL A 421 20.51 -6.94 4.63
C VAL A 421 19.76 -7.31 3.37
N THR A 422 18.67 -6.60 3.07
CA THR A 422 17.87 -6.79 1.85
C THR A 422 17.95 -5.55 0.96
N PRO A 423 18.70 -5.59 -0.16
CA PRO A 423 18.65 -4.53 -1.16
C PRO A 423 17.25 -4.43 -1.78
N GLY A 424 16.81 -3.21 -2.09
CA GLY A 424 15.46 -3.01 -2.64
C GLY A 424 15.32 -3.39 -4.11
N SER A 425 16.43 -3.34 -4.86
CA SER A 425 16.46 -3.70 -6.29
C SER A 425 17.85 -4.20 -6.69
N GLU A 426 17.92 -4.83 -7.86
CA GLU A 426 19.18 -5.20 -8.50
C GLU A 426 20.04 -3.97 -8.79
N GLN A 427 19.43 -2.84 -9.14
CA GLN A 427 20.11 -1.57 -9.32
C GLN A 427 20.76 -1.09 -8.01
N ILE A 428 20.02 -1.12 -6.90
CA ILE A 428 20.60 -0.80 -5.59
C ILE A 428 21.73 -1.77 -5.26
N ARG A 429 21.47 -3.09 -5.33
CA ARG A 429 22.44 -4.14 -4.99
C ARG A 429 23.75 -3.95 -5.74
N ALA A 430 23.70 -3.81 -7.07
CA ALA A 430 24.88 -3.61 -7.91
C ALA A 430 25.61 -2.31 -7.56
N THR A 431 24.87 -1.23 -7.30
CA THR A 431 25.46 0.07 -6.96
C THR A 431 26.18 0.05 -5.61
N ILE A 432 25.57 -0.53 -4.58
CA ILE A 432 26.15 -0.60 -3.23
C ILE A 432 27.25 -1.66 -3.11
N GLU A 433 27.27 -2.66 -3.99
CA GLU A 433 28.38 -3.58 -4.17
C GLU A 433 29.59 -2.83 -4.77
N ARG A 434 29.38 -2.12 -5.88
CA ARG A 434 30.41 -1.33 -6.56
C ARG A 434 31.02 -0.26 -5.65
N ASP A 435 30.20 0.41 -4.85
CA ASP A 435 30.61 1.53 -4.00
C ASP A 435 31.11 1.09 -2.60
N GLY A 436 31.03 -0.21 -2.28
CA GLY A 436 31.67 -0.83 -1.11
C GLY A 436 30.84 -0.87 0.17
N GLN A 437 29.61 -0.37 0.17
CA GLN A 437 28.69 -0.52 1.31
C GLN A 437 28.38 -2.00 1.57
N LEU A 438 28.10 -2.79 0.51
CA LEU A 438 27.77 -4.21 0.64
C LEU A 438 28.89 -4.98 1.37
N LYS A 439 30.13 -4.81 0.88
CA LYS A 439 31.33 -5.40 1.47
C LYS A 439 31.49 -5.00 2.94
N THR A 440 31.22 -3.74 3.28
CA THR A 440 31.27 -3.26 4.67
C THR A 440 30.27 -3.98 5.57
N LEU A 441 29.03 -4.14 5.09
CA LEU A 441 27.97 -4.81 5.84
C LEU A 441 28.24 -6.32 5.99
N GLU A 442 28.84 -6.96 4.98
CA GLU A 442 29.30 -8.35 5.06
C GLU A 442 30.46 -8.52 6.05
N GLU A 443 31.49 -7.65 5.99
CA GLU A 443 32.62 -7.65 6.94
C GLU A 443 32.15 -7.52 8.39
N PHE A 444 31.11 -6.69 8.60
CA PHE A 444 30.43 -6.48 9.87
C PHE A 444 29.68 -7.72 10.38
N GLY A 445 29.36 -8.69 9.50
CA GLY A 445 28.67 -9.94 9.85
C GLY A 445 27.26 -10.07 9.26
N GLY A 446 26.89 -9.22 8.30
CA GLY A 446 25.60 -9.26 7.63
C GLY A 446 25.49 -10.38 6.60
N VAL A 447 24.33 -11.02 6.55
CA VAL A 447 23.92 -11.91 5.45
C VAL A 447 23.13 -11.10 4.43
N ILE A 448 23.65 -10.99 3.21
CA ILE A 448 22.96 -10.32 2.11
C ILE A 448 21.89 -11.26 1.56
N LEU A 449 20.64 -10.82 1.66
CA LEU A 449 19.47 -11.53 1.14
C LEU A 449 19.20 -11.16 -0.31
N ALA A 450 18.32 -11.91 -0.97
CA ALA A 450 17.88 -11.60 -2.33
C ALA A 450 17.12 -10.26 -2.36
N ASN A 451 17.08 -9.61 -3.54
CA ASN A 451 16.33 -8.37 -3.76
C ASN A 451 14.81 -8.66 -3.80
N ALA A 452 14.23 -8.99 -2.65
CA ALA A 452 12.88 -9.52 -2.50
C ALA A 452 12.31 -9.16 -1.12
N CYS A 453 11.00 -9.33 -0.92
CA CYS A 453 10.35 -9.00 0.35
C CYS A 453 10.88 -9.84 1.53
N GLY A 454 11.08 -11.15 1.30
CA GLY A 454 11.67 -12.07 2.27
C GLY A 454 11.05 -11.99 3.68
N PRO A 455 11.84 -11.77 4.75
CA PRO A 455 11.34 -11.72 6.13
C PRO A 455 10.26 -10.67 6.42
N CYS A 456 10.10 -9.63 5.59
CA CYS A 456 9.08 -8.60 5.77
C CYS A 456 7.65 -9.17 5.70
N ILE A 457 7.46 -10.23 4.92
CA ILE A 457 6.15 -10.86 4.68
C ILE A 457 6.07 -12.30 5.19
N GLY A 458 7.06 -12.73 5.97
CA GLY A 458 7.12 -14.07 6.55
C GLY A 458 7.73 -15.13 5.64
N GLN A 459 8.37 -14.74 4.54
CA GLN A 459 9.14 -15.64 3.66
C GLN A 459 10.57 -15.76 4.20
N TRP A 460 10.67 -16.39 5.37
CA TRP A 460 11.92 -16.58 6.09
C TRP A 460 11.94 -17.93 6.79
N ASP A 461 12.89 -18.77 6.40
CA ASP A 461 13.19 -20.01 7.10
C ASP A 461 14.10 -19.72 8.32
N ARG A 462 13.47 -19.21 9.38
CA ARG A 462 14.15 -18.82 10.62
C ARG A 462 14.53 -20.05 11.45
N ARG A 463 15.80 -20.13 11.89
CA ARG A 463 16.35 -21.31 12.60
C ARG A 463 16.99 -21.04 13.97
N ASP A 464 17.17 -19.78 14.35
CA ASP A 464 17.86 -19.40 15.60
C ASP A 464 17.03 -19.61 16.87
N VAL A 465 15.70 -19.72 16.74
CA VAL A 465 14.77 -19.92 17.86
C VAL A 465 13.76 -21.01 17.57
N LYS A 466 13.21 -21.63 18.61
CA LYS A 466 12.11 -22.58 18.49
C LYS A 466 10.78 -21.86 18.36
N LYS A 467 9.81 -22.42 17.63
CA LYS A 467 8.46 -21.88 17.57
C LYS A 467 7.84 -21.80 18.97
N GLY A 468 7.27 -20.66 19.32
CA GLY A 468 6.72 -20.37 20.66
C GLY A 468 7.73 -19.75 21.62
N GLU A 469 9.02 -19.67 21.27
CA GLU A 469 10.04 -19.03 22.10
C GLU A 469 9.86 -17.50 22.09
N LYS A 470 9.85 -16.90 23.27
CA LYS A 470 9.77 -15.44 23.44
C LYS A 470 11.13 -14.83 23.13
N ASN A 471 11.20 -13.96 22.13
CA ASN A 471 12.43 -13.29 21.71
C ASN A 471 12.14 -11.90 21.13
N SER A 472 13.20 -11.13 20.85
CA SER A 472 13.09 -9.83 20.21
C SER A 472 13.84 -9.78 18.88
N ILE A 473 13.20 -9.16 17.89
CA ILE A 473 13.82 -8.77 16.61
C ILE A 473 13.59 -7.28 16.37
N LEU A 474 14.53 -6.66 15.67
CA LEU A 474 14.47 -5.24 15.32
C LEU A 474 14.68 -5.11 13.81
N SER A 475 13.78 -4.42 13.13
CA SER A 475 13.82 -4.31 11.68
C SER A 475 13.65 -2.87 11.19
N SER A 476 14.17 -2.59 9.99
CA SER A 476 13.90 -1.32 9.30
C SER A 476 12.65 -1.39 8.41
N TYR A 477 11.77 -2.36 8.64
CA TYR A 477 10.53 -2.56 7.89
C TYR A 477 9.42 -1.61 8.39
N ASN A 478 8.16 -1.90 8.08
CA ASN A 478 7.01 -1.07 8.44
C ASN A 478 6.03 -1.76 9.38
N ARG A 479 5.90 -3.09 9.30
CA ARG A 479 4.85 -3.86 9.99
C ARG A 479 5.44 -4.92 10.92
N ASN A 480 4.91 -4.95 12.13
CA ASN A 480 5.33 -5.83 13.23
C ASN A 480 4.14 -6.52 13.92
N PHE A 481 3.10 -6.86 13.18
CA PHE A 481 2.00 -7.65 13.74
C PHE A 481 2.48 -9.02 14.20
N THR A 482 1.78 -9.60 15.18
CA THR A 482 2.08 -10.90 15.78
C THR A 482 2.36 -11.97 14.72
N GLY A 483 3.53 -12.61 14.81
CA GLY A 483 3.95 -13.70 13.90
C GLY A 483 4.19 -13.29 12.45
N ARG A 484 4.20 -12.00 12.10
CA ARG A 484 4.32 -11.55 10.71
C ARG A 484 5.63 -11.99 10.05
N ASN A 485 6.75 -11.88 10.75
CA ASN A 485 8.07 -12.06 10.16
C ASN A 485 8.53 -13.51 10.07
N ASP A 486 8.07 -14.37 10.99
CA ASP A 486 8.58 -15.74 11.16
C ASP A 486 7.51 -16.76 11.59
N ALA A 487 6.23 -16.37 11.61
CA ALA A 487 5.11 -17.18 12.09
C ALA A 487 5.23 -17.64 13.56
N ASN A 488 6.05 -16.97 14.38
CA ASN A 488 6.13 -17.18 15.82
C ASN A 488 5.34 -16.08 16.57
N PRO A 489 4.19 -16.39 17.20
CA PRO A 489 3.41 -15.39 17.94
C PRO A 489 4.15 -14.78 19.13
N ALA A 490 5.15 -15.46 19.67
CA ALA A 490 5.93 -15.00 20.83
C ALA A 490 7.06 -14.02 20.46
N THR A 491 7.32 -13.80 19.16
CA THR A 491 8.35 -12.87 18.70
C THR A 491 7.89 -11.42 18.83
N HIS A 492 8.66 -10.65 19.59
CA HIS A 492 8.47 -9.22 19.78
C HIS A 492 9.21 -8.48 18.68
N ALA A 493 8.47 -7.98 17.69
CA ALA A 493 9.05 -7.32 16.53
C ALA A 493 8.98 -5.80 16.68
N PHE A 494 10.12 -5.14 16.59
CA PHE A 494 10.21 -3.69 16.64
C PHE A 494 10.60 -3.14 15.26
N VAL A 495 10.07 -1.97 14.90
CA VAL A 495 10.38 -1.28 13.65
C VAL A 495 11.02 0.09 13.93
N THR A 496 12.11 0.38 13.23
CA THR A 496 12.89 1.62 13.39
C THR A 496 13.64 1.99 12.10
N SER A 497 14.56 2.96 12.14
CA SER A 497 15.48 3.29 11.03
C SER A 497 16.55 2.20 10.87
N PRO A 498 17.12 2.02 9.65
CA PRO A 498 18.24 1.10 9.48
C PRO A 498 19.44 1.46 10.36
N ASP A 499 19.59 2.76 10.68
CA ASP A 499 20.65 3.27 11.56
C ASP A 499 20.56 2.66 12.98
N LEU A 500 19.37 2.71 13.59
CA LEU A 500 19.16 2.13 14.92
C LEU A 500 19.23 0.60 14.89
N VAL A 501 18.78 -0.05 13.81
CA VAL A 501 18.95 -1.50 13.67
C VAL A 501 20.42 -1.89 13.74
N VAL A 502 21.30 -1.22 12.98
CA VAL A 502 22.74 -1.51 12.99
C VAL A 502 23.32 -1.21 14.38
N ALA A 503 23.02 -0.05 14.95
CA ALA A 503 23.53 0.34 16.28
C ALA A 503 23.17 -0.67 17.37
N MET A 504 21.91 -1.11 17.43
CA MET A 504 21.46 -2.09 18.43
C MET A 504 21.97 -3.51 18.14
N THR A 505 22.21 -3.84 16.87
CA THR A 505 22.84 -5.12 16.46
C THR A 505 24.30 -5.21 16.92
N ILE A 506 25.03 -4.08 16.94
CA ILE A 506 26.38 -4.01 17.53
C ILE A 506 26.30 -4.31 19.04
N ALA A 507 25.35 -3.69 19.74
CA ALA A 507 25.20 -3.84 21.18
C ALA A 507 24.63 -5.23 21.61
N GLY A 508 23.81 -5.83 20.74
CA GLY A 508 23.12 -7.09 20.97
C GLY A 508 21.96 -7.01 21.98
N THR A 509 21.43 -5.80 22.24
CA THR A 509 20.38 -5.58 23.24
C THR A 509 19.47 -4.42 22.88
N LEU A 510 18.20 -4.51 23.28
CA LEU A 510 17.21 -3.43 23.19
C LEU A 510 17.46 -2.28 24.18
N ASN A 511 18.38 -2.45 25.14
CA ASN A 511 18.65 -1.44 26.17
C ASN A 511 19.65 -0.36 25.74
N PHE A 512 20.23 -0.45 24.54
CA PHE A 512 21.29 0.44 24.08
C PHE A 512 20.73 1.70 23.41
N ASN A 513 21.21 2.85 23.83
CA ASN A 513 20.91 4.14 23.20
C ASN A 513 22.20 4.74 22.58
N PRO A 514 22.36 4.77 21.24
CA PRO A 514 23.56 5.30 20.62
C PRO A 514 23.79 6.82 20.86
N LEU A 515 22.77 7.55 21.29
CA LEU A 515 22.88 8.97 21.62
C LEU A 515 23.47 9.22 23.01
N ALA A 516 23.53 8.22 23.89
CA ALA A 516 23.96 8.39 25.28
C ALA A 516 25.02 7.40 25.72
N ASP A 517 24.88 6.14 25.31
CA ASP A 517 25.65 5.02 25.85
C ASP A 517 26.99 4.85 25.14
N THR A 518 27.93 4.19 25.82
CA THR A 518 29.22 3.77 25.28
C THR A 518 29.26 2.26 25.03
N LEU A 519 30.16 1.85 24.14
CA LEU A 519 30.53 0.46 23.88
C LEU A 519 32.00 0.27 24.24
N LYS A 520 32.42 -0.98 24.41
CA LYS A 520 33.83 -1.34 24.59
C LYS A 520 34.40 -1.83 23.27
N ASP A 521 35.56 -1.31 22.88
CA ASP A 521 36.30 -1.79 21.73
C ASP A 521 37.01 -3.13 22.03
N LYS A 522 37.73 -3.67 21.04
CA LYS A 522 38.50 -4.93 21.19
C LYS A 522 39.55 -4.90 22.30
N ASP A 523 40.01 -3.72 22.72
CA ASP A 523 41.02 -3.51 23.76
C ASP A 523 40.37 -3.17 25.12
N GLY A 524 39.03 -3.16 25.19
CA GLY A 524 38.24 -2.88 26.38
C GLY A 524 38.04 -1.39 26.68
N LYS A 525 38.47 -0.49 25.79
CA LYS A 525 38.32 0.97 25.95
C LYS A 525 36.91 1.40 25.56
N GLU A 526 36.35 2.32 26.34
CA GLU A 526 35.05 2.90 26.06
C GLU A 526 35.11 3.88 24.88
N PHE A 527 34.13 3.75 23.99
CA PHE A 527 33.89 4.69 22.89
C PHE A 527 32.39 4.85 22.66
N LYS A 528 32.01 5.90 21.93
CA LYS A 528 30.63 6.14 21.50
C LYS A 528 30.56 6.05 19.99
N LEU A 529 29.51 5.43 19.46
CA LEU A 529 29.30 5.37 18.02
C LEU A 529 29.11 6.77 17.45
N SER A 530 29.79 7.03 16.34
CA SER A 530 29.63 8.26 15.58
C SER A 530 28.23 8.29 14.94
N PRO A 531 27.58 9.47 14.86
CA PRO A 531 26.35 9.60 14.09
C PRO A 531 26.53 9.14 12.64
N PRO A 532 25.52 8.49 12.03
CA PRO A 532 25.60 8.01 10.67
C PRO A 532 25.89 9.12 9.66
N THR A 533 26.70 8.80 8.66
CA THR A 533 27.00 9.66 7.52
C THR A 533 26.80 8.89 6.22
N GLY A 534 26.58 9.57 5.11
CA GLY A 534 26.40 8.90 3.82
C GLY A 534 25.84 9.85 2.76
N ALA A 535 26.13 9.56 1.50
CA ALA A 535 25.54 10.30 0.39
C ALA A 535 24.11 9.78 0.13
N GLY A 536 23.19 10.70 -0.19
CA GLY A 536 21.81 10.33 -0.55
C GLY A 536 21.68 9.68 -1.93
N LEU A 537 22.61 10.00 -2.84
CA LEU A 537 22.65 9.49 -4.21
C LEU A 537 24.09 9.07 -4.58
N PRO A 538 24.27 8.07 -5.46
CA PRO A 538 25.59 7.63 -5.88
C PRO A 538 26.24 8.68 -6.81
N ALA A 539 27.40 9.21 -6.42
CA ALA A 539 28.13 10.23 -7.20
C ALA A 539 28.53 9.74 -8.62
N LYS A 540 28.73 8.43 -8.79
CA LYS A 540 29.06 7.79 -10.08
C LYS A 540 27.81 7.37 -10.87
N GLY A 541 26.62 7.72 -10.40
CA GLY A 541 25.35 7.22 -10.90
C GLY A 541 25.06 5.77 -10.50
N TYR A 542 23.84 5.32 -10.78
CA TYR A 542 23.40 3.96 -10.49
C TYR A 542 23.95 2.95 -11.50
N ASP A 543 24.42 1.82 -10.99
CA ASP A 543 24.71 0.62 -11.77
C ASP A 543 23.39 -0.16 -11.96
N PRO A 544 22.93 -0.41 -13.20
CA PRO A 544 21.68 -1.13 -13.43
C PRO A 544 21.73 -2.61 -13.02
N GLY A 545 22.93 -3.20 -12.86
CA GLY A 545 23.11 -4.61 -12.55
C GLY A 545 22.64 -5.54 -13.68
N ARG A 546 22.09 -6.69 -13.29
CA ARG A 546 21.57 -7.70 -14.24
C ARG A 546 20.31 -7.21 -14.97
N ASP A 547 20.19 -7.54 -16.26
CA ASP A 547 18.96 -7.30 -17.01
C ASP A 547 17.84 -8.23 -16.54
N THR A 548 16.87 -7.65 -15.82
CA THR A 548 15.79 -8.37 -15.15
C THR A 548 14.40 -8.01 -15.68
N TYR A 549 14.31 -7.10 -16.65
CA TYR A 549 13.04 -6.72 -17.26
C TYR A 549 12.77 -7.53 -18.52
N GLN A 550 11.51 -7.95 -18.69
CA GLN A 550 11.00 -8.55 -19.92
C GLN A 550 9.91 -7.64 -20.47
N ALA A 551 10.21 -6.96 -21.57
CA ALA A 551 9.24 -6.19 -22.31
C ALA A 551 8.22 -7.12 -23.01
N PRO A 552 6.94 -6.73 -23.12
CA PRO A 552 5.98 -7.48 -23.91
C PRO A 552 6.42 -7.46 -25.40
N PRO A 553 6.35 -8.60 -26.10
CA PRO A 553 6.73 -8.68 -27.50
C PRO A 553 5.73 -7.96 -28.41
N LYS A 554 6.17 -7.62 -29.63
CA LYS A 554 5.30 -7.00 -30.65
C LYS A 554 4.23 -7.95 -31.17
N ASP A 555 4.60 -9.21 -31.44
CA ASP A 555 3.65 -10.28 -31.76
C ASP A 555 3.23 -10.99 -30.46
N ARG A 556 1.94 -10.89 -30.13
CA ARG A 556 1.34 -11.47 -28.93
C ARG A 556 0.28 -12.52 -29.21
N VAL A 557 -0.18 -12.63 -30.46
CA VAL A 557 -1.33 -13.46 -30.84
C VAL A 557 -1.01 -14.95 -30.72
N SER A 558 0.25 -15.30 -30.99
CA SER A 558 0.77 -16.67 -30.91
C SER A 558 1.06 -17.14 -29.48
N ILE A 559 1.03 -16.25 -28.49
CA ILE A 559 1.37 -16.57 -27.09
C ILE A 559 0.20 -17.28 -26.41
N GLN A 560 0.48 -18.49 -25.93
CA GLN A 560 -0.44 -19.28 -25.11
C GLN A 560 -0.14 -19.08 -23.63
N VAL A 561 -1.21 -19.00 -22.85
CA VAL A 561 -1.17 -18.93 -21.39
C VAL A 561 -1.91 -20.15 -20.90
N ASP A 562 -1.15 -21.15 -20.46
CA ASP A 562 -1.70 -22.42 -20.01
C ASP A 562 -1.75 -22.46 -18.49
N VAL A 563 -2.92 -22.81 -17.96
CA VAL A 563 -3.13 -23.17 -16.56
C VAL A 563 -3.51 -24.64 -16.54
N SER A 564 -2.63 -25.49 -15.98
CA SER A 564 -2.92 -26.93 -15.94
C SER A 564 -4.19 -27.20 -15.12
N PRO A 565 -5.16 -27.98 -15.63
CA PRO A 565 -6.36 -28.36 -14.88
C PRO A 565 -6.08 -29.14 -13.60
N THR A 566 -4.88 -29.73 -13.46
CA THR A 566 -4.43 -30.49 -12.29
C THR A 566 -3.39 -29.75 -11.45
N SER A 567 -3.11 -28.48 -11.76
CA SER A 567 -2.21 -27.65 -10.96
C SER A 567 -2.72 -27.51 -9.54
N ASP A 568 -1.83 -27.60 -8.55
CA ASP A 568 -2.11 -27.25 -7.17
C ASP A 568 -1.75 -25.78 -6.86
N ARG A 569 -1.13 -25.05 -7.81
CA ARG A 569 -0.66 -23.67 -7.69
C ARG A 569 -1.58 -22.64 -8.32
N LEU A 570 -2.17 -22.98 -9.46
CA LEU A 570 -2.97 -22.09 -10.30
C LEU A 570 -4.31 -22.74 -10.64
N GLN A 571 -5.39 -21.97 -10.59
CA GLN A 571 -6.74 -22.44 -10.89
C GLN A 571 -7.47 -21.38 -11.72
N VAL A 572 -8.04 -21.77 -12.86
CA VAL A 572 -8.96 -20.90 -13.61
C VAL A 572 -10.18 -20.59 -12.75
N LEU A 573 -10.60 -19.34 -12.72
CA LEU A 573 -11.74 -18.91 -11.91
C LEU A 573 -13.07 -19.28 -12.56
N GLU A 574 -13.98 -19.80 -11.73
CA GLU A 574 -15.38 -19.94 -12.08
C GLU A 574 -16.15 -18.68 -11.65
N PRO A 575 -17.07 -18.14 -12.49
CA PRO A 575 -17.91 -17.01 -12.11
C PRO A 575 -18.74 -17.32 -10.86
N PHE A 576 -18.78 -16.40 -9.91
CA PHE A 576 -19.63 -16.56 -8.74
C PHE A 576 -21.12 -16.51 -9.10
N LYS A 577 -21.95 -17.26 -8.39
CA LYS A 577 -23.40 -17.25 -8.61
C LYS A 577 -24.00 -15.86 -8.29
N PRO A 578 -24.89 -15.32 -9.14
CA PRO A 578 -25.66 -14.10 -8.85
C PRO A 578 -26.51 -14.22 -7.58
N TRP A 579 -26.93 -13.08 -7.05
CA TRP A 579 -27.92 -13.06 -5.96
C TRP A 579 -29.26 -13.62 -6.44
N ASP A 580 -29.95 -14.37 -5.59
CA ASP A 580 -31.22 -15.04 -5.89
C ASP A 580 -32.45 -14.14 -5.72
N GLY A 581 -32.25 -12.88 -5.34
CA GLY A 581 -33.31 -11.89 -5.15
C GLY A 581 -34.04 -11.99 -3.82
N LYS A 582 -33.54 -12.80 -2.86
CA LYS A 582 -34.23 -13.08 -1.59
C LYS A 582 -33.43 -12.62 -0.37
N ASP A 583 -34.15 -12.45 0.73
CA ASP A 583 -33.57 -12.31 2.06
C ASP A 583 -32.97 -13.64 2.52
N ALA A 584 -31.96 -13.58 3.38
CA ALA A 584 -31.33 -14.76 3.94
C ALA A 584 -31.85 -15.01 5.35
N MET A 585 -32.66 -16.06 5.51
CA MET A 585 -33.39 -16.34 6.76
C MET A 585 -32.73 -17.47 7.55
N GLY A 586 -32.63 -17.32 8.87
CA GLY A 586 -32.17 -18.36 9.80
C GLY A 586 -30.74 -18.85 9.56
N ILE A 587 -29.87 -17.99 9.01
CA ILE A 587 -28.50 -18.37 8.67
C ILE A 587 -27.58 -18.28 9.90
N PRO A 588 -26.57 -19.15 10.02
CA PRO A 588 -25.63 -19.12 11.14
C PRO A 588 -24.65 -17.94 11.07
N ILE A 589 -24.20 -17.52 12.26
CA ILE A 589 -22.94 -16.79 12.43
C ILE A 589 -21.82 -17.82 12.38
N LEU A 590 -20.93 -17.75 11.37
CA LEU A 590 -19.79 -18.67 11.27
C LEU A 590 -18.79 -18.44 12.40
N ILE A 591 -18.49 -17.17 12.68
CA ILE A 591 -17.63 -16.73 13.76
C ILE A 591 -18.01 -15.32 14.18
N LYS A 592 -18.05 -15.07 15.50
CA LYS A 592 -18.00 -13.73 16.07
C LYS A 592 -16.54 -13.43 16.44
N ALA A 593 -15.84 -12.67 15.60
CA ALA A 593 -14.44 -12.34 15.81
C ALA A 593 -14.30 -11.28 16.91
N GLN A 594 -13.44 -11.54 17.90
CA GLN A 594 -13.14 -10.66 19.02
C GLN A 594 -11.85 -9.87 18.76
N GLY A 595 -11.90 -8.55 18.95
CA GLY A 595 -10.73 -7.69 18.84
C GLY A 595 -10.16 -7.57 17.42
N LYS A 596 -8.85 -7.33 17.33
CA LYS A 596 -8.16 -7.01 16.08
C LYS A 596 -8.18 -8.18 15.10
N THR A 597 -8.84 -8.00 13.96
CA THR A 597 -8.89 -8.99 12.88
C THR A 597 -8.33 -8.40 11.59
N THR A 598 -7.01 -8.52 11.39
CA THR A 598 -6.29 -8.09 10.17
C THR A 598 -6.51 -9.06 9.00
N THR A 599 -6.14 -8.67 7.78
CA THR A 599 -6.13 -9.59 6.64
C THR A 599 -5.23 -10.80 6.82
N ASP A 600 -4.20 -10.72 7.67
CA ASP A 600 -3.36 -11.89 8.00
C ASP A 600 -4.11 -12.88 8.91
N HIS A 601 -5.10 -12.45 9.70
CA HIS A 601 -5.99 -13.36 10.44
C HIS A 601 -7.06 -14.00 9.54
N ILE A 602 -7.49 -13.27 8.49
CA ILE A 602 -8.50 -13.72 7.53
C ILE A 602 -7.91 -14.66 6.48
N SER A 603 -6.77 -14.32 5.89
CA SER A 603 -6.09 -15.09 4.84
C SER A 603 -4.58 -14.96 5.02
N MET A 604 -3.98 -15.90 5.75
CA MET A 604 -2.56 -15.85 6.13
C MET A 604 -1.60 -15.79 4.93
N ALA A 605 -0.42 -15.20 5.13
CA ALA A 605 0.69 -15.24 4.18
C ALA A 605 1.62 -16.44 4.46
N GLY A 606 2.95 -16.24 4.47
CA GLY A 606 3.93 -17.30 4.75
C GLY A 606 3.74 -18.53 3.85
N PRO A 607 3.48 -19.73 4.42
CA PRO A 607 3.37 -20.98 3.64
C PRO A 607 2.17 -21.00 2.68
N TRP A 608 1.19 -20.10 2.85
CA TRP A 608 0.00 -20.02 2.00
C TRP A 608 0.23 -19.26 0.70
N LEU A 609 1.34 -18.51 0.58
CA LEU A 609 1.66 -17.76 -0.63
C LEU A 609 1.80 -18.65 -1.87
N LYS A 610 2.16 -19.92 -1.68
CA LYS A 610 2.21 -20.90 -2.77
C LYS A 610 0.84 -21.12 -3.44
N TYR A 611 -0.29 -20.89 -2.75
CA TYR A 611 -1.64 -21.10 -3.28
C TYR A 611 -2.34 -19.82 -3.76
N ARG A 612 -1.62 -18.69 -3.90
CA ARG A 612 -2.24 -17.40 -4.28
C ARG A 612 -2.91 -17.41 -5.65
N GLY A 613 -2.53 -18.32 -6.54
CA GLY A 613 -3.19 -18.55 -7.83
C GLY A 613 -4.31 -19.59 -7.80
N HIS A 614 -4.55 -20.27 -6.66
CA HIS A 614 -5.50 -21.37 -6.55
C HIS A 614 -6.51 -21.12 -5.43
N LEU A 615 -7.70 -20.61 -5.80
CA LEU A 615 -8.70 -20.13 -4.84
C LEU A 615 -9.18 -21.21 -3.86
N ASP A 616 -9.44 -22.43 -4.34
CA ASP A 616 -9.94 -23.49 -3.44
C ASP A 616 -8.90 -23.92 -2.40
N ASN A 617 -7.63 -24.08 -2.80
CA ASN A 617 -6.54 -24.46 -1.89
C ASN A 617 -6.24 -23.37 -0.85
N ILE A 618 -6.19 -22.10 -1.26
CA ILE A 618 -5.91 -21.01 -0.30
C ILE A 618 -7.07 -20.81 0.68
N SER A 619 -8.30 -21.09 0.28
CA SER A 619 -9.48 -21.01 1.16
C SER A 619 -9.41 -21.93 2.38
N ASN A 620 -8.48 -22.89 2.44
CA ASN A 620 -8.21 -23.69 3.64
C ASN A 620 -7.54 -22.90 4.77
N ASN A 621 -7.21 -21.62 4.57
CA ASN A 621 -6.72 -20.74 5.61
C ASN A 621 -7.71 -19.67 6.05
N MET A 622 -8.94 -19.71 5.52
CA MET A 622 -9.94 -18.69 5.79
C MET A 622 -10.22 -18.59 7.29
N LEU A 623 -9.93 -17.42 7.87
CA LEU A 623 -10.20 -17.03 9.26
C LEU A 623 -9.54 -17.89 10.33
N ILE A 624 -8.52 -18.69 10.00
CA ILE A 624 -7.85 -19.55 10.99
C ILE A 624 -7.07 -18.75 12.05
N GLY A 625 -6.81 -17.45 11.82
CA GLY A 625 -6.19 -16.57 12.80
C GLY A 625 -7.18 -15.77 13.64
N ALA A 626 -8.45 -15.70 13.26
CA ALA A 626 -9.43 -14.88 13.97
C ALA A 626 -9.80 -15.51 15.32
N ILE A 627 -9.85 -14.70 16.37
CA ILE A 627 -10.21 -15.14 17.73
C ILE A 627 -11.72 -15.21 17.85
N ASN A 628 -12.25 -16.40 18.15
CA ASN A 628 -13.67 -16.61 18.35
C ASN A 628 -14.12 -16.12 19.73
N ALA A 629 -15.09 -15.21 19.78
CA ALA A 629 -15.64 -14.64 21.01
C ALA A 629 -16.35 -15.67 21.91
N GLU A 630 -16.75 -16.83 21.39
CA GLU A 630 -17.42 -17.87 22.18
C GLU A 630 -16.46 -18.58 23.15
N ASN A 631 -15.22 -18.83 22.75
CA ASN A 631 -14.25 -19.65 23.49
C ASN A 631 -12.87 -18.99 23.66
N GLY A 632 -12.61 -17.85 23.03
CA GLY A 632 -11.31 -17.17 23.07
C GLY A 632 -10.22 -17.85 22.24
N GLU A 633 -10.58 -18.78 21.35
CA GLU A 633 -9.62 -19.58 20.58
C GLU A 633 -9.59 -19.18 19.10
N ALA A 634 -8.42 -19.36 18.48
CA ALA A 634 -8.27 -19.23 17.03
C ALA A 634 -8.63 -20.55 16.34
N ASN A 635 -9.22 -20.47 15.15
CA ASN A 635 -9.57 -21.62 14.31
C ASN A 635 -10.43 -22.71 15.00
N ASN A 636 -11.28 -22.32 15.95
CA ASN A 636 -12.15 -23.27 16.63
C ASN A 636 -13.56 -22.69 16.81
N VAL A 637 -14.49 -23.12 15.95
CA VAL A 637 -15.87 -22.63 15.90
C VAL A 637 -16.86 -23.78 15.98
N LYS A 638 -18.03 -23.50 16.53
CA LYS A 638 -19.10 -24.48 16.69
C LYS A 638 -19.92 -24.60 15.42
N ASN A 639 -20.04 -25.81 14.89
CA ASN A 639 -20.94 -26.11 13.78
C ASN A 639 -22.40 -26.05 14.28
N PHE A 640 -23.23 -25.16 13.72
CA PHE A 640 -24.59 -24.95 14.23
C PHE A 640 -25.53 -26.16 14.01
N GLN A 641 -25.19 -27.07 13.11
CA GLN A 641 -25.99 -28.26 12.82
C GLN A 641 -25.61 -29.45 13.71
N THR A 642 -24.32 -29.69 13.91
CA THR A 642 -23.83 -30.85 14.69
C THR A 642 -23.58 -30.51 16.16
N GLY A 643 -23.36 -29.22 16.47
CA GLY A 643 -22.94 -28.76 17.80
C GLY A 643 -21.47 -29.01 18.11
N GLU A 644 -20.72 -29.61 17.19
CA GLU A 644 -19.30 -29.93 17.36
C GLU A 644 -18.41 -28.73 17.04
N TYR A 645 -17.27 -28.63 17.73
CA TYR A 645 -16.26 -27.62 17.48
C TYR A 645 -15.24 -28.13 16.45
N GLY A 646 -14.79 -27.24 15.57
CA GLY A 646 -13.78 -27.56 14.57
C GLY A 646 -13.22 -26.34 13.85
N ALA A 647 -12.38 -26.61 12.84
CA ALA A 647 -11.75 -25.55 12.07
C ALA A 647 -12.77 -24.69 11.32
N VAL A 648 -12.48 -23.39 11.21
CA VAL A 648 -13.32 -22.42 10.51
C VAL A 648 -13.53 -22.80 9.03
N PRO A 649 -12.49 -23.10 8.23
CA PRO A 649 -12.67 -23.45 6.82
C PRO A 649 -13.46 -24.76 6.64
N ASP A 650 -13.24 -25.76 7.49
CA ASP A 650 -13.96 -27.04 7.42
C ASP A 650 -15.45 -26.86 7.72
N THR A 651 -15.78 -26.06 8.73
CA THR A 651 -17.16 -25.70 9.08
C THR A 651 -17.84 -24.94 7.94
N ALA A 652 -17.14 -23.96 7.34
CA ALA A 652 -17.66 -23.20 6.20
C ALA A 652 -17.87 -24.07 4.96
N ARG A 653 -16.97 -25.03 4.68
CA ARG A 653 -17.14 -26.02 3.60
C ARG A 653 -18.35 -26.92 3.85
N ALA A 654 -18.56 -27.38 5.08
CA ALA A 654 -19.74 -28.17 5.44
C ALA A 654 -21.04 -27.40 5.22
N TYR A 655 -21.07 -26.09 5.53
CA TYR A 655 -22.20 -25.23 5.22
C TYR A 655 -22.41 -25.06 3.70
N LYS A 656 -21.34 -24.74 2.96
CA LYS A 656 -21.38 -24.60 1.49
C LYS A 656 -21.94 -25.85 0.81
N ALA A 657 -21.49 -27.04 1.21
CA ALA A 657 -21.93 -28.31 0.63
C ALA A 657 -23.45 -28.56 0.79
N LYS A 658 -24.07 -27.96 1.82
CA LYS A 658 -25.51 -28.02 2.08
C LYS A 658 -26.28 -26.80 1.58
N GLY A 659 -25.61 -25.87 0.89
CA GLY A 659 -26.20 -24.62 0.42
C GLY A 659 -26.50 -23.60 1.53
N ILE A 660 -25.94 -23.78 2.73
CA ILE A 660 -26.16 -22.91 3.88
C ILE A 660 -25.25 -21.68 3.75
N LYS A 661 -25.87 -20.50 3.66
CA LYS A 661 -25.17 -19.21 3.74
C LYS A 661 -24.82 -18.91 5.19
N TRP A 662 -23.84 -18.05 5.41
CA TRP A 662 -23.42 -17.63 6.74
C TRP A 662 -22.95 -16.17 6.75
N VAL A 663 -22.87 -15.60 7.94
CA VAL A 663 -22.28 -14.28 8.19
C VAL A 663 -21.10 -14.34 9.16
N VAL A 664 -20.26 -13.32 9.13
CA VAL A 664 -19.26 -13.04 10.18
C VAL A 664 -19.69 -11.81 10.95
N ILE A 665 -19.54 -11.84 12.27
CA ILE A 665 -19.65 -10.65 13.12
C ILE A 665 -18.23 -10.24 13.54
N GLY A 666 -17.78 -9.04 13.17
CA GLY A 666 -16.44 -8.53 13.44
C GLY A 666 -16.42 -7.28 14.30
N ASP A 667 -15.27 -7.00 14.89
CA ASP A 667 -15.06 -5.85 15.77
C ASP A 667 -14.64 -4.60 14.95
N TRP A 668 -13.84 -3.70 15.54
CA TRP A 668 -13.31 -2.50 14.89
C TRP A 668 -12.23 -2.78 13.84
N ASN A 669 -12.20 -1.95 12.78
CA ASN A 669 -11.18 -1.92 11.73
C ASN A 669 -10.90 -3.29 11.12
N TYR A 670 -11.97 -4.06 10.88
CA TYR A 670 -11.90 -5.40 10.35
C TYR A 670 -11.26 -5.40 8.95
N GLY A 671 -10.32 -6.32 8.73
CA GLY A 671 -9.55 -6.41 7.49
C GLY A 671 -8.41 -5.39 7.38
N GLU A 672 -7.91 -4.88 8.50
CA GLU A 672 -6.71 -4.03 8.54
C GLU A 672 -5.49 -4.73 7.90
N GLY A 673 -4.64 -3.96 7.21
CA GLY A 673 -3.32 -4.42 6.78
C GLY A 673 -3.17 -4.59 5.27
N SER A 674 -2.83 -5.80 4.82
CA SER A 674 -2.41 -6.09 3.44
C SER A 674 -3.58 -5.97 2.47
N SER A 675 -3.31 -5.57 1.23
CA SER A 675 -4.34 -5.36 0.19
C SER A 675 -4.97 -6.64 -0.38
N ARG A 676 -4.53 -7.83 0.07
CA ARG A 676 -4.88 -9.14 -0.51
C ARG A 676 -6.40 -9.32 -0.68
N GLU A 677 -6.83 -9.50 -1.92
CA GLU A 677 -8.25 -9.72 -2.25
C GLU A 677 -8.74 -11.13 -1.86
N HIS A 678 -7.82 -12.08 -1.62
CA HIS A 678 -8.18 -13.41 -1.14
C HIS A 678 -8.97 -13.37 0.17
N ALA A 679 -8.72 -12.37 1.03
CA ALA A 679 -9.50 -12.16 2.26
C ALA A 679 -11.00 -11.90 1.98
N ALA A 680 -11.39 -11.54 0.75
CA ALA A 680 -12.77 -11.44 0.29
C ALA A 680 -13.18 -12.64 -0.59
N LEU A 681 -12.30 -13.11 -1.48
CA LEU A 681 -12.58 -14.25 -2.35
C LEU A 681 -12.82 -15.54 -1.57
N GLU A 682 -12.06 -15.81 -0.51
CA GLU A 682 -12.17 -17.05 0.26
C GLU A 682 -13.51 -17.14 1.03
N PRO A 683 -13.94 -16.12 1.82
CA PRO A 683 -15.30 -16.07 2.35
C PRO A 683 -16.38 -16.26 1.30
N ARG A 684 -16.24 -15.59 0.15
CA ARG A 684 -17.21 -15.70 -0.94
C ARG A 684 -17.26 -17.12 -1.53
N HIS A 685 -16.09 -17.72 -1.74
CA HIS A 685 -15.93 -19.08 -2.25
C HIS A 685 -16.51 -20.11 -1.28
N LEU A 686 -16.31 -19.93 0.02
CA LEU A 686 -16.80 -20.84 1.07
C LEU A 686 -18.25 -20.57 1.51
N GLY A 687 -19.02 -19.82 0.71
CA GLY A 687 -20.47 -19.69 0.89
C GLY A 687 -20.92 -18.52 1.77
N GLY A 688 -20.00 -17.65 2.18
CA GLY A 688 -20.31 -16.46 2.95
C GLY A 688 -21.19 -15.48 2.19
N LEU A 689 -22.06 -14.79 2.92
CA LEU A 689 -22.97 -13.78 2.40
C LEU A 689 -22.55 -12.36 2.80
N ALA A 690 -22.33 -12.16 4.11
CA ALA A 690 -22.06 -10.85 4.67
C ALA A 690 -20.98 -10.91 5.75
N ILE A 691 -20.26 -9.80 5.89
CA ILE A 691 -19.40 -9.52 7.04
C ILE A 691 -19.97 -8.27 7.69
N ILE A 692 -20.29 -8.34 8.98
CA ILE A 692 -20.99 -7.29 9.73
C ILE A 692 -20.07 -6.84 10.86
N THR A 693 -19.67 -5.58 10.89
CA THR A 693 -18.58 -5.11 11.77
C THR A 693 -18.90 -3.80 12.46
N ARG A 694 -18.09 -3.42 13.45
CA ARG A 694 -18.14 -2.04 13.98
C ARG A 694 -17.54 -1.05 12.97
N SER A 695 -16.47 -1.43 12.28
CA SER A 695 -15.91 -0.70 11.14
C SER A 695 -14.97 -1.57 10.30
N PHE A 696 -14.71 -1.15 9.05
CA PHE A 696 -13.79 -1.82 8.12
C PHE A 696 -12.55 -0.98 7.80
N ALA A 697 -11.48 -1.67 7.40
CA ALA A 697 -10.40 -1.06 6.63
C ALA A 697 -10.82 -0.90 5.15
N ARG A 698 -10.41 0.22 4.52
CA ARG A 698 -10.88 0.66 3.18
C ARG A 698 -10.73 -0.39 2.07
N ILE A 699 -9.53 -0.97 1.92
CA ILE A 699 -9.25 -1.92 0.82
C ILE A 699 -10.09 -3.18 0.97
N HIS A 700 -10.19 -3.69 2.20
CA HIS A 700 -10.94 -4.90 2.47
C HIS A 700 -12.45 -4.72 2.22
N GLU A 701 -13.03 -3.59 2.64
CA GLU A 701 -14.42 -3.25 2.33
C GLU A 701 -14.67 -3.24 0.80
N THR A 702 -13.76 -2.63 0.04
CA THR A 702 -13.86 -2.58 -1.43
C THR A 702 -13.76 -3.98 -2.04
N ASN A 703 -12.82 -4.81 -1.58
CA ASN A 703 -12.66 -6.18 -2.03
C ASN A 703 -13.92 -7.03 -1.77
N LEU A 704 -14.56 -6.88 -0.60
CA LEU A 704 -15.82 -7.58 -0.29
C LEU A 704 -16.93 -7.21 -1.27
N LYS A 705 -17.10 -5.91 -1.58
CA LYS A 705 -18.07 -5.45 -2.58
C LYS A 705 -17.77 -6.01 -3.97
N LYS A 706 -16.49 -5.98 -4.39
CA LYS A 706 -16.04 -6.51 -5.69
C LYS A 706 -16.38 -7.99 -5.86
N GLN A 707 -16.31 -8.78 -4.79
CA GLN A 707 -16.65 -10.21 -4.80
C GLN A 707 -18.14 -10.50 -4.55
N GLY A 708 -18.99 -9.46 -4.55
CA GLY A 708 -20.44 -9.60 -4.38
C GLY A 708 -20.86 -10.05 -2.98
N MET A 709 -20.06 -9.73 -1.95
CA MET A 709 -20.44 -9.87 -0.55
C MET A 709 -21.02 -8.56 -0.01
N LEU A 710 -21.70 -8.65 1.14
CA LEU A 710 -22.22 -7.49 1.86
C LEU A 710 -21.31 -7.11 3.04
N PRO A 711 -20.37 -6.15 2.89
CA PRO A 711 -19.75 -5.49 4.02
C PRO A 711 -20.72 -4.49 4.66
N LEU A 712 -21.07 -4.72 5.91
CA LEU A 712 -22.08 -3.98 6.64
C LEU A 712 -21.52 -3.50 7.97
N THR A 713 -21.89 -2.30 8.39
CA THR A 713 -21.46 -1.74 9.67
C THR A 713 -22.64 -1.53 10.61
N PHE A 714 -22.49 -1.83 11.90
CA PHE A 714 -23.53 -1.52 12.87
C PHE A 714 -23.85 -0.02 12.87
N ALA A 715 -25.14 0.35 12.84
CA ALA A 715 -25.55 1.74 13.01
C ALA A 715 -25.19 2.24 14.43
N ASP A 716 -25.39 1.39 15.44
CA ASP A 716 -24.85 1.55 16.79
C ASP A 716 -23.76 0.48 17.01
N PRO A 717 -22.47 0.86 17.07
CA PRO A 717 -21.39 -0.09 17.34
C PRO A 717 -21.54 -0.93 18.62
N ALA A 718 -22.36 -0.50 19.59
CA ALA A 718 -22.66 -1.28 20.79
C ALA A 718 -23.56 -2.50 20.51
N ASP A 719 -24.24 -2.56 19.36
CA ASP A 719 -25.04 -3.71 18.95
C ASP A 719 -24.18 -4.98 18.76
N TYR A 720 -22.89 -4.83 18.47
CA TYR A 720 -21.94 -5.95 18.46
C TYR A 720 -22.00 -6.75 19.78
N ASP A 721 -22.09 -6.08 20.93
CA ASP A 721 -22.07 -6.73 22.24
C ASP A 721 -23.37 -7.48 22.54
N LYS A 722 -24.48 -7.09 21.90
CA LYS A 722 -25.80 -7.69 22.10
C LYS A 722 -25.98 -9.02 21.37
N ILE A 723 -25.18 -9.30 20.34
CA ILE A 723 -25.32 -10.49 19.48
C ILE A 723 -24.59 -11.70 20.08
N PRO A 724 -25.29 -12.76 20.51
CA PRO A 724 -24.65 -13.98 20.98
C PRO A 724 -23.94 -14.72 19.83
N PRO A 725 -22.76 -15.35 20.06
CA PRO A 725 -22.06 -16.10 19.02
C PRO A 725 -22.85 -17.27 18.42
N ASP A 726 -23.75 -17.89 19.20
CA ASP A 726 -24.54 -19.07 18.82
C ASP A 726 -25.92 -18.72 18.26
N ALA A 727 -26.22 -17.44 18.02
CA ALA A 727 -27.46 -16.99 17.42
C ALA A 727 -27.52 -17.33 15.91
N THR A 728 -28.73 -17.53 15.40
CA THR A 728 -29.00 -17.43 13.96
C THR A 728 -29.50 -16.04 13.62
N VAL A 729 -29.40 -15.64 12.36
CA VAL A 729 -29.82 -14.30 11.91
C VAL A 729 -30.65 -14.36 10.63
N ASP A 730 -31.58 -13.43 10.50
CA ASP A 730 -32.16 -13.07 9.21
C ASP A 730 -31.53 -11.77 8.72
N LEU A 731 -31.03 -11.77 7.49
CA LEU A 731 -30.50 -10.58 6.83
C LEU A 731 -31.43 -10.16 5.70
N MET A 732 -32.04 -8.98 5.84
CA MET A 732 -33.02 -8.44 4.89
C MET A 732 -32.33 -7.82 3.67
N CYS A 733 -31.69 -8.65 2.85
CA CYS A 733 -30.95 -8.25 1.64
C CYS A 733 -31.81 -7.44 0.65
N THR A 734 -33.12 -7.66 0.63
CA THR A 734 -34.07 -6.92 -0.24
C THR A 734 -34.22 -5.45 0.14
N GLU A 735 -33.81 -5.05 1.36
CA GLU A 735 -33.80 -3.65 1.81
C GLU A 735 -32.62 -2.85 1.22
N LEU A 736 -31.64 -3.50 0.59
CA LEU A 736 -30.41 -2.86 0.09
C LEU A 736 -30.72 -1.76 -0.94
N ALA A 737 -30.50 -0.52 -0.52
CA ALA A 737 -30.66 0.67 -1.35
C ALA A 737 -29.68 1.76 -0.90
N VAL A 738 -29.23 2.61 -1.83
CA VAL A 738 -28.25 3.66 -1.55
C VAL A 738 -28.71 4.54 -0.37
N GLY A 739 -27.84 4.69 0.63
CA GLY A 739 -28.09 5.51 1.81
C GLY A 739 -29.13 4.97 2.79
N LYS A 740 -29.72 3.79 2.57
CA LYS A 740 -30.71 3.19 3.47
C LYS A 740 -30.08 2.09 4.33
N PRO A 741 -30.32 2.09 5.66
CA PRO A 741 -29.89 0.98 6.49
C PRO A 741 -30.70 -0.28 6.16
N ILE A 742 -30.08 -1.44 6.37
CA ILE A 742 -30.74 -2.74 6.27
C ILE A 742 -30.90 -3.38 7.65
N THR A 743 -31.87 -4.28 7.76
CA THR A 743 -32.22 -4.94 9.03
C THR A 743 -31.53 -6.28 9.17
N LEU A 744 -30.90 -6.49 10.34
CA LEU A 744 -30.45 -7.78 10.83
C LEU A 744 -31.35 -8.20 11.99
N ARG A 745 -32.15 -9.25 11.80
CA ARG A 745 -32.92 -9.84 12.90
C ARG A 745 -32.11 -10.94 13.54
N VAL A 746 -31.82 -10.80 14.83
CA VAL A 746 -31.03 -11.76 15.60
C VAL A 746 -31.97 -12.69 16.35
N HIS A 747 -31.70 -13.99 16.30
CA HIS A 747 -32.45 -15.04 16.99
C HIS A 747 -31.57 -15.72 18.04
N PRO A 748 -31.51 -15.21 19.28
CA PRO A 748 -30.78 -15.83 20.36
C PRO A 748 -31.36 -17.21 20.72
N LYS A 749 -30.49 -18.14 21.10
CA LYS A 749 -30.94 -19.43 21.62
C LYS A 749 -31.71 -19.25 22.93
N GLY A 750 -33.02 -19.54 22.91
CA GLY A 750 -33.90 -19.40 24.09
C GLY A 750 -34.30 -17.95 24.43
N GLY A 751 -33.97 -16.98 23.58
CA GLY A 751 -34.35 -15.57 23.74
C GLY A 751 -35.41 -15.11 22.74
N LYS A 752 -35.93 -13.90 22.95
CA LYS A 752 -36.81 -13.26 21.95
C LYS A 752 -35.96 -12.66 20.82
N PRO A 753 -36.39 -12.78 19.55
CA PRO A 753 -35.72 -12.11 18.45
C PRO A 753 -35.71 -10.60 18.64
N PHE A 754 -34.65 -9.95 18.16
CA PHE A 754 -34.53 -8.49 18.16
C PHE A 754 -33.86 -8.00 16.87
N ASP A 755 -34.17 -6.76 16.48
CA ASP A 755 -33.66 -6.17 15.25
C ASP A 755 -32.49 -5.22 15.55
N VAL A 756 -31.45 -5.31 14.71
CA VAL A 756 -30.29 -4.44 14.67
C VAL A 756 -30.27 -3.73 13.33
N LYS A 757 -29.95 -2.43 13.33
CA LYS A 757 -29.81 -1.65 12.09
C LYS A 757 -28.37 -1.67 11.61
N LEU A 758 -28.20 -2.01 10.34
CA LEU A 758 -26.90 -2.05 9.67
C LEU A 758 -26.84 -0.96 8.60
N THR A 759 -25.70 -0.29 8.51
CA THR A 759 -25.37 0.73 7.52
C THR A 759 -24.40 0.14 6.49
N HIS A 760 -24.28 0.82 5.35
CA HIS A 760 -23.35 0.44 4.29
C HIS A 760 -22.94 1.66 3.46
N THR A 761 -21.89 1.50 2.66
CA THR A 761 -21.37 2.56 1.78
C THR A 761 -21.54 2.26 0.28
N PHE A 762 -22.40 1.30 -0.08
CA PHE A 762 -22.71 1.01 -1.49
C PHE A 762 -23.31 2.21 -2.22
N ASN A 763 -22.79 2.50 -3.41
CA ASN A 763 -23.44 3.31 -4.44
C ASN A 763 -24.22 2.40 -5.43
N GLU A 764 -24.86 2.97 -6.46
CA GLU A 764 -25.67 2.21 -7.41
C GLU A 764 -24.88 1.15 -8.19
N SER A 765 -23.67 1.49 -8.67
CA SER A 765 -22.79 0.56 -9.40
C SER A 765 -22.39 -0.63 -8.52
N GLN A 766 -22.03 -0.37 -7.27
CA GLN A 766 -21.64 -1.42 -6.32
C GLN A 766 -22.82 -2.32 -5.91
N ILE A 767 -24.05 -1.80 -5.82
CA ILE A 767 -25.25 -2.64 -5.61
C ILE A 767 -25.43 -3.60 -6.78
N ARG A 768 -25.14 -3.17 -8.01
CA ARG A 768 -25.18 -4.03 -9.20
C ARG A 768 -24.16 -5.17 -9.09
N TRP A 769 -22.95 -4.92 -8.58
CA TRP A 769 -21.94 -5.96 -8.33
C TRP A 769 -22.46 -7.05 -7.41
N PHE A 770 -23.14 -6.68 -6.32
CA PHE A 770 -23.79 -7.64 -5.42
C PHE A 770 -24.86 -8.45 -6.15
N LYS A 771 -25.77 -7.79 -6.88
CA LYS A 771 -26.87 -8.45 -7.60
C LYS A 771 -26.37 -9.44 -8.65
N ASP A 772 -25.34 -9.05 -9.41
CA ASP A 772 -24.75 -9.88 -10.45
C ASP A 772 -23.81 -10.96 -9.91
N GLY A 773 -23.49 -10.92 -8.61
CA GLY A 773 -22.69 -11.91 -7.88
C GLY A 773 -21.22 -11.54 -7.73
N SER A 774 -20.72 -10.61 -8.55
CA SER A 774 -19.42 -9.92 -8.45
C SER A 774 -19.36 -8.73 -9.43
N ALA A 775 -18.36 -7.87 -9.27
CA ALA A 775 -18.04 -6.82 -10.23
C ALA A 775 -17.59 -7.40 -11.58
N LEU A 776 -16.85 -8.52 -11.55
CA LEU A 776 -16.41 -9.24 -12.74
C LEU A 776 -17.61 -9.76 -13.56
N ASN A 777 -18.63 -10.29 -12.90
CA ASN A 777 -19.87 -10.71 -13.56
C ASN A 777 -20.62 -9.53 -14.18
N THR A 778 -20.61 -8.38 -13.51
CA THR A 778 -21.21 -7.14 -14.04
C THR A 778 -20.50 -6.73 -15.32
N MET A 779 -19.16 -6.70 -15.31
CA MET A 779 -18.34 -6.38 -16.48
C MET A 779 -18.58 -7.37 -17.63
N ALA A 780 -18.70 -8.67 -17.34
CA ALA A 780 -19.00 -9.67 -18.36
C ALA A 780 -20.39 -9.46 -18.99
N LYS A 781 -21.41 -9.13 -18.20
CA LYS A 781 -22.76 -8.83 -18.69
C LYS A 781 -22.85 -7.57 -19.53
N GLU A 782 -22.06 -6.54 -19.22
CA GLU A 782 -22.04 -5.29 -20.00
C GLU A 782 -21.36 -5.44 -21.37
N ARG A 783 -20.65 -6.55 -21.60
CA ARG A 783 -19.97 -6.87 -22.86
C ARG A 783 -20.67 -7.92 -23.71
N ALA A 784 -21.59 -8.69 -23.11
CA ALA A 784 -22.43 -9.66 -23.80
C ALA A 784 -23.59 -8.96 -24.50
#